data_AF-A0AAD4RAD1-F1
#
_entry.id   AF-A0AAD4RAD1-F1
#
_cell.length_a   1.000
_cell.length_b   1.000
_cell.length_c   1.000
_cell.angle_alpha   90.00
_cell.angle_beta   90.00
_cell.angle_gamma   90.00
#
_symmetry.space_group_name_H-M   'P 1'
#
loop_
_entity.id
_entity.type
_entity.pdbx_description
1 polymer ?
#
loop_
_entity_poly.entity_id
_entity_poly.type
_entity_poly.pdbx_seq_one_letter_code
_entity_poly.pdbx_strand_id
1 'polypeptide(L)'
;MKPIFVIMVVASVGLAEVYFKEEFSDDSWKERWVQSKHKEDYGELVLSHGKFYGDETRDQGLKTSQDAKFYATSAKFPKPFSNKGKSVVIQLTVKHEQNIDCGGGYVKVMASDINQEDFHGDTPYNVMFGPDICGPGTKKVHVIFSYKGKNHLIKKDIRCKDDELTHLYTLILNPDNTYEVQIDGEKVESGSLEADWDLLPAKKIKDPDAKKPEDWEDKEYIDDADDKKPEDWDKPEHIPDPEAKKPEDWDDEMDGEWEAPMIDNPEYKGEWKPKQIKNPNYKGKWIHPEIDNPEYAPDDEIYLYNDWGAIGIDIWQVKAGTIFDNILVTDSEEKKDSEKDELISSCFDVVIVGGGIIGCATARQLKLLRPSLSIALIEKESEIAKHQSGHNSGVLHAGIYYQPGSLKAKLCVEGIDLAYDYLQQKKIPFKKCGKLVVAAEAEEIPKLETLFARAKQNGCKEIEMVGSSQITELEPHCRGLRAIWSPYTGVVDWGLVTKHYAEDFKQSGGEIICHRPLKSIKPPGIDRFSTTYYDILLFLGTIHTNFVITCAGLFSDRVAAMSGCSEFPKIVPFRGEYLFLKPEKRNLISRNIYPVPDPQFPFLGVHFTPTVYGEVLLGPNAILAFKREGYTFADVSLGDLFESLTFSGMRKLMLKYGVFGMQEFYRSVFVSAQVKQLQKFVPELKVGDVTRGRAGVRAQAIDRNGALVDDFVFDDGQGDLAARLLHVRNAPSPGATSSLAIAKMVVENALNKFKL
;
A
#
# COMPACT_ATOMS: atom_id res chain seq x y z
N MET A 1 -21.15 22.34 47.44
CA MET A 1 -21.82 22.36 46.13
C MET A 1 -21.39 23.62 45.39
N LYS A 2 -20.44 23.49 44.46
CA LYS A 2 -20.03 24.54 43.51
C LYS A 2 -20.33 23.97 42.12
N PRO A 3 -21.05 24.67 41.24
CA PRO A 3 -21.36 24.14 39.92
C PRO A 3 -20.10 24.23 39.04
N ILE A 4 -19.70 23.10 38.48
CA ILE A 4 -18.65 23.01 37.47
C ILE A 4 -19.29 23.43 36.14
N PHE A 5 -18.82 24.54 35.59
CA PHE A 5 -19.17 25.01 34.25
C PHE A 5 -18.59 24.00 33.24
N VAL A 6 -19.46 23.27 32.55
CA VAL A 6 -19.08 22.46 31.39
C VAL A 6 -18.93 23.42 30.22
N ILE A 7 -17.69 23.67 29.80
CA ILE A 7 -17.41 24.33 28.53
C ILE A 7 -17.72 23.32 27.43
N MET A 8 -18.88 23.47 26.80
CA MET A 8 -19.22 22.82 25.54
C MET A 8 -18.31 23.44 24.47
N VAL A 9 -17.30 22.70 24.03
CA VAL A 9 -16.64 22.97 22.74
C VAL A 9 -17.63 22.55 21.67
N VAL A 10 -18.40 23.51 21.17
CA VAL A 10 -19.15 23.35 19.93
C VAL A 10 -18.13 23.35 18.81
N ALA A 11 -17.74 22.18 18.33
CA ALA A 11 -17.10 22.06 17.03
C ALA A 11 -18.09 22.59 15.99
N SER A 12 -17.77 23.72 15.37
CA SER A 12 -18.49 24.23 14.21
C SER A 12 -18.28 23.24 13.07
N VAL A 13 -19.23 22.33 12.89
CA VAL A 13 -19.35 21.56 11.65
C VAL A 13 -19.78 22.57 10.59
N GLY A 14 -18.81 23.05 9.79
CA GLY A 14 -19.14 23.81 8.59
C GLY A 14 -19.99 22.93 7.70
N LEU A 15 -21.18 23.41 7.31
CA LEU A 15 -22.01 22.71 6.32
C LEU A 15 -21.26 22.72 4.99
N ALA A 16 -20.80 21.54 4.54
CA ALA A 16 -20.22 21.33 3.22
C ALA A 16 -21.25 21.68 2.14
N GLU A 17 -20.89 22.53 1.17
CA GLU A 17 -21.78 22.93 0.07
C GLU A 17 -21.36 22.19 -1.22
N VAL A 18 -22.34 21.58 -1.88
CA VAL A 18 -22.15 20.99 -3.22
C VAL A 18 -22.64 22.02 -4.22
N TYR A 19 -21.73 22.54 -5.04
CA TYR A 19 -22.03 23.60 -6.01
C TYR A 19 -22.48 23.04 -7.35
N PHE A 20 -21.97 21.86 -7.73
CA PHE A 20 -22.40 21.13 -8.91
C PHE A 20 -22.22 19.63 -8.70
N LYS A 21 -23.20 18.84 -9.15
CA LYS A 21 -23.15 17.38 -9.15
C LYS A 21 -23.90 16.86 -10.37
N GLU A 22 -23.28 15.94 -11.10
CA GLU A 22 -23.88 15.26 -12.24
C GLU A 22 -23.42 13.78 -12.27
N GLU A 23 -24.40 12.88 -12.37
CA GLU A 23 -24.25 11.41 -12.36
C GLU A 23 -24.92 10.76 -13.58
N PHE A 24 -25.53 11.55 -14.46
CA PHE A 24 -26.13 11.08 -15.73
C PHE A 24 -27.09 9.87 -15.61
N SER A 25 -27.73 9.71 -14.46
CA SER A 25 -28.59 8.56 -14.11
C SER A 25 -29.90 8.47 -14.89
N ASP A 26 -30.31 9.56 -15.56
CA ASP A 26 -31.51 9.62 -16.39
C ASP A 26 -31.39 10.70 -17.48
N ASP A 27 -32.38 10.77 -18.38
CA ASP A 27 -32.42 11.70 -19.51
C ASP A 27 -32.54 13.20 -19.14
N SER A 28 -32.71 13.55 -17.85
CA SER A 28 -32.83 14.96 -17.41
C SER A 28 -31.54 15.77 -17.62
N TRP A 29 -30.41 15.11 -17.84
CA TRP A 29 -29.15 15.78 -18.19
C TRP A 29 -29.29 16.66 -19.45
N LYS A 30 -30.19 16.31 -20.39
CA LYS A 30 -30.46 17.08 -21.62
C LYS A 30 -31.04 18.46 -21.35
N GLU A 31 -31.66 18.66 -20.19
CA GLU A 31 -32.16 19.98 -19.75
C GLU A 31 -31.04 20.83 -19.10
N ARG A 32 -30.01 20.18 -18.56
CA ARG A 32 -28.89 20.83 -17.85
C ARG A 32 -27.70 21.14 -18.75
N TRP A 33 -27.38 20.23 -19.65
CA TRP A 33 -26.23 20.32 -20.56
C TRP A 33 -26.66 20.85 -21.91
N VAL A 34 -25.98 21.90 -22.35
CA VAL A 34 -26.25 22.60 -23.61
C VAL A 34 -25.09 22.35 -24.56
N GLN A 35 -25.41 21.74 -25.70
CA GLN A 35 -24.49 21.59 -26.82
C GLN A 35 -24.23 22.95 -27.48
N SER A 36 -22.96 23.26 -27.75
CA SER A 36 -22.57 24.48 -28.45
C SER A 36 -23.04 24.49 -29.91
N LYS A 37 -23.39 25.69 -30.39
CA LYS A 37 -23.72 26.01 -31.77
C LYS A 37 -22.63 26.83 -32.47
N HIS A 38 -21.48 27.04 -31.83
CA HIS A 38 -20.35 27.79 -32.39
C HIS A 38 -19.85 27.20 -33.72
N LYS A 39 -19.94 25.86 -33.87
CA LYS A 39 -19.54 25.12 -35.06
C LYS A 39 -20.62 24.11 -35.44
N GLU A 40 -20.95 24.01 -36.73
CA GLU A 40 -22.03 23.13 -37.21
C GLU A 40 -21.65 21.64 -37.18
N ASP A 41 -20.36 21.31 -37.15
CA ASP A 41 -19.86 19.95 -37.29
C ASP A 41 -19.39 19.31 -35.97
N TYR A 42 -19.78 19.85 -34.81
CA TYR A 42 -19.48 19.23 -33.51
C TYR A 42 -20.04 17.81 -33.42
N GLY A 43 -19.30 16.96 -32.70
CA GLY A 43 -19.70 15.59 -32.41
C GLY A 43 -20.81 15.51 -31.36
N GLU A 44 -21.62 14.46 -31.45
CA GLU A 44 -22.73 14.22 -30.52
C GLU A 44 -22.26 13.42 -29.29
N LEU A 45 -22.67 13.88 -28.10
CA LEU A 45 -22.49 13.13 -26.85
C LEU A 45 -23.74 12.31 -26.56
N VAL A 46 -23.56 11.02 -26.30
CA VAL A 46 -24.64 10.08 -26.04
C VAL A 46 -24.45 9.43 -24.67
N LEU A 47 -25.56 9.13 -23.97
CA LEU A 47 -25.45 8.34 -22.74
C LEU A 47 -25.04 6.91 -23.06
N SER A 48 -24.05 6.41 -22.34
CA SER A 48 -23.61 5.02 -22.44
C SER A 48 -22.86 4.60 -21.19
N HIS A 49 -23.02 3.34 -20.79
CA HIS A 49 -22.19 2.66 -19.79
C HIS A 49 -20.96 1.97 -20.42
N GLY A 50 -20.83 2.03 -21.75
CA GLY A 50 -19.81 1.30 -22.50
C GLY A 50 -20.10 -0.20 -22.62
N LYS A 51 -19.17 -0.95 -23.24
CA LYS A 51 -19.18 -2.39 -23.48
C LYS A 51 -19.00 -3.21 -22.20
N PHE A 52 -18.31 -2.67 -21.20
CA PHE A 52 -18.03 -3.33 -19.93
C PHE A 52 -18.26 -2.34 -18.78
N TYR A 53 -19.05 -2.70 -17.76
CA TYR A 53 -19.43 -1.83 -16.65
C TYR A 53 -19.63 -2.66 -15.39
N GLY A 54 -19.62 -2.02 -14.22
CA GLY A 54 -19.99 -2.63 -12.94
C GLY A 54 -21.51 -2.66 -12.75
N ASP A 55 -22.19 -1.55 -13.06
CA ASP A 55 -23.65 -1.40 -13.00
C ASP A 55 -24.19 -0.65 -14.22
N GLU A 56 -25.25 -1.18 -14.85
CA GLU A 56 -25.79 -0.66 -16.12
C GLU A 56 -26.40 0.73 -16.00
N THR A 57 -26.93 1.09 -14.83
CA THR A 57 -27.62 2.37 -14.59
C THR A 57 -26.68 3.38 -13.96
N ARG A 58 -25.87 2.96 -12.98
CA ARG A 58 -24.97 3.86 -12.25
C ARG A 58 -23.76 4.27 -13.08
N ASP A 59 -23.23 3.38 -13.92
CA ASP A 59 -22.02 3.68 -14.68
C ASP A 59 -22.34 4.31 -16.06
N GLN A 60 -23.56 4.83 -16.24
CA GLN A 60 -23.92 5.60 -17.44
C GLN A 60 -23.27 6.98 -17.38
N GLY A 61 -22.58 7.36 -18.43
CA GLY A 61 -22.02 8.70 -18.57
C GLY A 61 -22.13 9.26 -19.97
N LEU A 62 -21.70 10.50 -20.16
CA LEU A 62 -21.63 11.14 -21.47
C LEU A 62 -20.46 10.58 -22.27
N LYS A 63 -20.78 9.85 -23.32
CA LYS A 63 -19.85 9.20 -24.23
C LYS A 63 -19.71 9.97 -25.54
N THR A 64 -18.47 10.15 -26.00
CA THR A 64 -18.20 10.60 -27.37
C THR A 64 -18.57 9.53 -28.39
N SER A 65 -19.34 9.90 -29.44
CA SER A 65 -19.94 8.93 -30.37
C SER A 65 -19.28 8.81 -31.74
N GLN A 66 -18.55 9.85 -32.19
CA GLN A 66 -18.04 10.02 -33.55
C GLN A 66 -16.52 10.30 -33.60
N ASP A 67 -15.80 9.54 -34.41
CA ASP A 67 -14.36 9.71 -34.60
C ASP A 67 -14.02 11.04 -35.29
N ALA A 68 -12.83 11.57 -34.99
CA ALA A 68 -12.27 12.80 -35.56
C ALA A 68 -13.22 14.00 -35.47
N LYS A 69 -13.75 14.24 -34.26
CA LYS A 69 -14.67 15.34 -33.97
C LYS A 69 -14.24 16.16 -32.77
N PHE A 70 -14.58 17.45 -32.81
CA PHE A 70 -14.62 18.29 -31.62
C PHE A 70 -15.95 18.07 -30.92
N TYR A 71 -15.95 18.09 -29.60
CA TYR A 71 -17.14 18.01 -28.76
C TYR A 71 -17.16 19.24 -27.87
N ALA A 72 -18.28 19.94 -27.80
CA ALA A 72 -18.44 21.14 -27.01
C ALA A 72 -19.82 21.14 -26.35
N THR A 73 -19.86 20.85 -25.05
CA THR A 73 -21.08 20.91 -24.23
C THR A 73 -20.77 21.56 -22.88
N SER A 74 -21.75 22.24 -22.29
CA SER A 74 -21.57 22.90 -21.00
C SER A 74 -22.84 22.89 -20.16
N ALA A 75 -22.67 22.91 -18.84
CA ALA A 75 -23.74 23.02 -17.85
C ALA A 75 -23.45 24.17 -16.88
N LYS A 76 -24.49 24.93 -16.53
CA LYS A 76 -24.40 25.98 -15.49
C LYS A 76 -24.64 25.39 -14.12
N PHE A 77 -23.98 25.99 -13.13
CA PHE A 77 -24.20 25.64 -11.73
C PHE A 77 -25.57 26.15 -11.28
N PRO A 78 -26.28 25.43 -10.39
CA PRO A 78 -27.51 25.94 -9.79
C PRO A 78 -27.33 27.30 -9.10
N LYS A 79 -26.15 27.55 -8.54
CA LYS A 79 -25.79 28.79 -7.88
C LYS A 79 -24.30 29.10 -8.08
N PRO A 80 -23.94 30.29 -8.58
CA PRO A 80 -22.55 30.69 -8.67
C PRO A 80 -21.95 30.98 -7.28
N PHE A 81 -20.65 30.78 -7.13
CA PHE A 81 -19.97 31.02 -5.86
C PHE A 81 -18.56 31.60 -6.04
N SER A 82 -18.03 32.18 -4.95
CA SER A 82 -16.62 32.56 -4.84
C SER A 82 -15.92 31.62 -3.86
N ASN A 83 -14.69 31.25 -4.14
CA ASN A 83 -13.88 30.40 -3.25
C ASN A 83 -13.09 31.19 -2.20
N LYS A 84 -13.46 32.44 -1.91
CA LYS A 84 -12.77 33.24 -0.89
C LYS A 84 -12.77 32.55 0.48
N GLY A 85 -11.57 32.22 0.96
CA GLY A 85 -11.37 31.54 2.25
C GLY A 85 -11.88 30.09 2.30
N LYS A 86 -12.17 29.48 1.14
CA LYS A 86 -12.66 28.11 1.01
C LYS A 86 -11.81 27.34 0.00
N SER A 87 -11.67 26.03 0.21
CA SER A 87 -11.10 25.16 -0.81
C SER A 87 -12.11 24.92 -1.94
N VAL A 88 -11.61 24.58 -3.13
CA VAL A 88 -12.42 24.11 -4.26
C VAL A 88 -11.95 22.72 -4.62
N VAL A 89 -12.88 21.77 -4.66
CA VAL A 89 -12.63 20.42 -5.10
C VAL A 89 -13.39 20.19 -6.40
N ILE A 90 -12.68 19.79 -7.45
CA ILE A 90 -13.23 19.39 -8.75
C ILE A 90 -12.89 17.91 -8.94
N GLN A 91 -13.92 17.08 -9.03
CA GLN A 91 -13.78 15.63 -9.20
C GLN A 91 -14.60 15.16 -10.40
N LEU A 92 -14.04 14.23 -11.18
CA LEU A 92 -14.74 13.58 -12.28
C LEU A 92 -14.19 12.18 -12.52
N THR A 93 -15.01 11.31 -13.09
CA THR A 93 -14.57 10.02 -13.63
C THR A 93 -14.46 10.08 -15.15
N VAL A 94 -13.37 9.51 -15.67
CA VAL A 94 -13.12 9.43 -17.11
C VAL A 94 -12.71 8.00 -17.44
N LYS A 95 -13.34 7.46 -18.49
CA LYS A 95 -13.06 6.12 -19.00
C LYS A 95 -12.76 6.18 -20.49
N HIS A 96 -11.60 5.68 -20.90
CA HIS A 96 -11.21 5.58 -22.31
C HIS A 96 -11.43 4.17 -22.86
N GLU A 97 -12.69 3.81 -23.09
CA GLU A 97 -13.08 2.46 -23.57
C GLU A 97 -12.41 2.05 -24.89
N GLN A 98 -12.06 3.02 -25.71
CA GLN A 98 -11.59 2.81 -27.07
C GLN A 98 -10.09 2.58 -27.20
N ASN A 99 -9.33 2.55 -26.09
CA ASN A 99 -7.87 2.65 -26.09
C ASN A 99 -7.41 3.86 -26.93
N ILE A 100 -7.53 5.04 -26.33
CA ILE A 100 -7.41 6.32 -27.03
C ILE A 100 -5.98 6.59 -27.48
N ASP A 101 -5.78 6.82 -28.79
CA ASP A 101 -4.47 7.15 -29.35
C ASP A 101 -4.16 8.65 -29.28
N CYS A 102 -5.16 9.48 -29.58
CA CYS A 102 -5.08 10.94 -29.42
C CYS A 102 -6.46 11.57 -29.17
N GLY A 103 -6.60 12.26 -28.04
CA GLY A 103 -7.74 13.09 -27.67
C GLY A 103 -7.76 13.49 -26.20
N GLY A 104 -8.56 14.52 -25.91
CA GLY A 104 -8.74 15.07 -24.57
C GLY A 104 -9.78 14.33 -23.75
N GLY A 105 -9.56 14.27 -22.44
CA GLY A 105 -10.48 13.74 -21.43
C GLY A 105 -10.69 14.73 -20.27
N TYR A 106 -10.55 16.03 -20.52
CA TYR A 106 -10.58 17.09 -19.51
C TYR A 106 -11.88 17.91 -19.53
N VAL A 107 -12.12 18.62 -18.42
CA VAL A 107 -13.20 19.60 -18.26
C VAL A 107 -12.64 21.00 -18.08
N LYS A 108 -13.42 22.01 -18.47
CA LYS A 108 -13.19 23.43 -18.20
C LYS A 108 -14.22 23.91 -17.18
N VAL A 109 -13.79 24.54 -16.11
CA VAL A 109 -14.65 25.19 -15.11
C VAL A 109 -14.52 26.70 -15.24
N MET A 110 -15.66 27.39 -15.32
CA MET A 110 -15.78 28.75 -15.83
C MET A 110 -16.65 29.62 -14.92
N ALA A 111 -16.66 30.92 -15.20
CA ALA A 111 -17.56 31.90 -14.60
C ALA A 111 -19.02 31.70 -15.05
N SER A 112 -19.96 32.38 -14.39
CA SER A 112 -21.41 32.23 -14.63
C SER A 112 -21.92 32.95 -15.88
N ASP A 113 -21.16 33.91 -16.39
CA ASP A 113 -21.48 34.80 -17.51
C ASP A 113 -21.30 34.16 -18.89
N ILE A 114 -20.89 32.89 -18.95
CA ILE A 114 -20.69 32.18 -20.21
C ILE A 114 -21.97 32.11 -21.06
N ASN A 115 -21.77 32.22 -22.37
CA ASN A 115 -22.77 31.89 -23.38
C ASN A 115 -22.61 30.42 -23.79
N GLN A 116 -23.46 29.54 -23.25
CA GLN A 116 -23.39 28.10 -23.51
C GLN A 116 -23.60 27.74 -25.00
N GLU A 117 -24.39 28.53 -25.73
CA GLU A 117 -24.62 28.29 -27.16
C GLU A 117 -23.40 28.64 -28.03
N ASP A 118 -22.47 29.44 -27.52
CA ASP A 118 -21.24 29.85 -28.21
C ASP A 118 -19.98 29.30 -27.50
N PHE A 119 -20.11 28.18 -26.77
CA PHE A 119 -19.00 27.57 -26.04
C PHE A 119 -17.98 26.90 -26.99
N HIS A 120 -16.68 27.18 -26.82
CA HIS A 120 -15.61 26.72 -27.72
C HIS A 120 -14.22 26.77 -27.07
N GLY A 121 -13.20 26.38 -27.84
CA GLY A 121 -11.76 26.38 -27.51
C GLY A 121 -11.27 27.59 -26.72
N ASP A 122 -11.61 28.78 -27.21
CA ASP A 122 -11.11 30.06 -26.70
C ASP A 122 -12.03 30.69 -25.63
N THR A 123 -13.11 29.99 -25.23
CA THR A 123 -13.98 30.49 -24.16
C THR A 123 -13.17 30.65 -22.87
N PRO A 124 -13.22 31.83 -22.20
CA PRO A 124 -12.52 32.04 -20.93
C PRO A 124 -12.96 31.03 -19.86
N TYR A 125 -11.98 30.45 -19.17
CA TYR A 125 -12.21 29.52 -18.06
C TYR A 125 -11.35 29.92 -16.87
N ASN A 126 -11.75 29.49 -15.66
CA ASN A 126 -10.95 29.64 -14.45
C ASN A 126 -9.91 28.51 -14.40
N VAL A 127 -10.35 27.27 -14.63
CA VAL A 127 -9.53 26.06 -14.55
C VAL A 127 -9.84 25.10 -15.69
N MET A 128 -8.81 24.49 -16.27
CA MET A 128 -8.94 23.29 -17.10
C MET A 128 -8.25 22.11 -16.39
N PHE A 129 -8.98 21.01 -16.20
CA PHE A 129 -8.52 19.86 -15.43
C PHE A 129 -8.94 18.52 -16.06
N GLY A 130 -7.99 17.59 -16.19
CA GLY A 130 -8.25 16.18 -16.55
C GLY A 130 -7.20 15.60 -17.51
N PRO A 131 -7.33 14.31 -17.86
CA PRO A 131 -6.37 13.61 -18.74
C PRO A 131 -6.38 14.14 -20.18
N ASP A 132 -5.22 14.09 -20.82
CA ASP A 132 -5.02 14.35 -22.24
C ASP A 132 -3.95 13.41 -22.79
N ILE A 133 -4.34 12.66 -23.82
CA ILE A 133 -3.52 11.61 -24.42
C ILE A 133 -3.34 11.99 -25.89
N CYS A 134 -2.11 12.07 -26.38
CA CYS A 134 -1.82 12.20 -27.80
C CYS A 134 -0.48 11.55 -28.14
N GLY A 135 -0.55 10.33 -28.66
CA GLY A 135 0.59 9.50 -29.00
C GLY A 135 1.41 9.05 -27.79
N PRO A 136 2.58 8.43 -28.02
CA PRO A 136 3.43 7.92 -26.94
C PRO A 136 4.12 9.04 -26.12
N GLY A 137 4.20 10.26 -26.65
CA GLY A 137 4.91 11.38 -26.03
C GLY A 137 4.06 12.30 -25.16
N THR A 138 2.72 12.27 -25.29
CA THR A 138 1.82 13.16 -24.54
C THR A 138 0.78 12.32 -23.81
N LYS A 139 1.00 12.05 -22.52
CA LYS A 139 0.07 11.31 -21.66
C LYS A 139 0.04 11.96 -20.28
N LYS A 140 -0.66 13.08 -20.18
CA LYS A 140 -0.60 13.94 -18.99
C LYS A 140 -1.97 14.37 -18.51
N VAL A 141 -2.06 14.69 -17.23
CA VAL A 141 -3.20 15.38 -16.64
C VAL A 141 -2.95 16.88 -16.76
N HIS A 142 -3.79 17.59 -17.51
CA HIS A 142 -3.75 19.05 -17.55
C HIS A 142 -4.27 19.61 -16.23
N VAL A 143 -3.54 20.59 -15.71
CA VAL A 143 -3.97 21.45 -14.62
C VAL A 143 -3.57 22.88 -15.01
N ILE A 144 -4.52 23.60 -15.59
CA ILE A 144 -4.27 24.93 -16.16
C ILE A 144 -5.12 25.93 -15.41
N PHE A 145 -4.47 26.92 -14.79
CA PHE A 145 -5.13 28.02 -14.10
C PHE A 145 -5.11 29.27 -14.99
N SER A 146 -6.24 29.97 -15.07
CA SER A 146 -6.32 31.31 -15.66
C SER A 146 -6.03 32.35 -14.60
N TYR A 147 -5.08 33.25 -14.85
CA TYR A 147 -4.72 34.33 -13.94
C TYR A 147 -4.41 35.59 -14.75
N LYS A 148 -5.01 36.72 -14.35
CA LYS A 148 -4.89 38.02 -15.05
C LYS A 148 -5.13 37.94 -16.57
N GLY A 149 -6.09 37.09 -16.99
CA GLY A 149 -6.49 36.93 -18.38
C GLY A 149 -5.54 36.07 -19.23
N LYS A 150 -4.61 35.34 -18.63
CA LYS A 150 -3.72 34.39 -19.31
C LYS A 150 -3.85 33.00 -18.69
N ASN A 151 -3.73 31.97 -19.53
CA ASN A 151 -3.76 30.58 -19.11
C ASN A 151 -2.34 30.09 -18.83
N HIS A 152 -2.10 29.56 -17.64
CA HIS A 152 -0.79 29.08 -17.20
C HIS A 152 -0.81 27.57 -17.04
N LEU A 153 0.10 26.88 -17.73
CA LEU A 153 0.27 25.44 -17.62
C LEU A 153 1.14 25.11 -16.41
N ILE A 154 0.85 23.97 -15.78
CA ILE A 154 1.68 23.43 -14.72
C ILE A 154 3.07 23.04 -15.27
N LYS A 155 4.12 23.32 -14.51
CA LYS A 155 5.51 22.97 -14.86
C LYS A 155 5.81 21.48 -14.69
N LYS A 156 5.10 20.83 -13.77
CA LYS A 156 5.26 19.41 -13.44
C LYS A 156 4.53 18.53 -14.45
N ASP A 157 5.14 17.40 -14.77
CA ASP A 157 4.53 16.40 -15.65
C ASP A 157 3.76 15.36 -14.82
N ILE A 158 2.43 15.44 -14.85
CA ILE A 158 1.54 14.52 -14.13
C ILE A 158 1.05 13.48 -15.12
N ARG A 159 1.53 12.24 -15.02
CA ARG A 159 1.14 11.16 -15.93
C ARG A 159 -0.32 10.73 -15.70
N CYS A 160 -1.13 10.72 -16.76
CA CYS A 160 -2.48 10.17 -16.71
C CYS A 160 -2.51 8.65 -16.87
N LYS A 161 -3.64 8.03 -16.53
CA LYS A 161 -3.90 6.60 -16.80
C LYS A 161 -4.30 6.42 -18.26
N ASP A 162 -3.83 5.35 -18.88
CA ASP A 162 -3.98 5.07 -20.31
C ASP A 162 -4.54 3.67 -20.60
N ASP A 163 -5.18 3.04 -19.60
CA ASP A 163 -5.91 1.79 -19.76
C ASP A 163 -7.41 2.02 -20.06
N GLU A 164 -8.17 0.93 -20.29
CA GLU A 164 -9.59 0.99 -20.69
C GLU A 164 -10.56 1.06 -19.48
N LEU A 165 -10.04 1.17 -18.25
CA LEU A 165 -10.83 1.23 -17.03
C LEU A 165 -11.31 2.66 -16.73
N THR A 166 -12.27 2.76 -15.82
CA THR A 166 -12.73 4.04 -15.29
C THR A 166 -11.76 4.54 -14.24
N HIS A 167 -11.26 5.76 -14.39
CA HIS A 167 -10.40 6.41 -13.41
C HIS A 167 -11.03 7.66 -12.84
N LEU A 168 -10.82 7.87 -11.53
CA LEU A 168 -11.28 9.05 -10.81
C LEU A 168 -10.16 10.09 -10.76
N TYR A 169 -10.43 11.29 -11.25
CA TYR A 169 -9.50 12.42 -11.21
C TYR A 169 -10.05 13.48 -10.26
N THR A 170 -9.23 13.92 -9.31
CA THR A 170 -9.61 14.96 -8.34
C THR A 170 -8.55 16.04 -8.26
N LEU A 171 -8.98 17.30 -8.38
CA LEU A 171 -8.17 18.50 -8.13
C LEU A 171 -8.71 19.21 -6.90
N ILE A 172 -7.82 19.52 -5.96
CA ILE A 172 -8.11 20.30 -4.76
C ILE A 172 -7.28 21.58 -4.84
N LEU A 173 -7.93 22.72 -4.74
CA LEU A 173 -7.31 24.04 -4.65
C LEU A 173 -7.63 24.65 -3.28
N ASN A 174 -6.61 24.99 -2.51
CA ASN A 174 -6.75 25.46 -1.13
C ASN A 174 -6.58 26.98 -1.01
N PRO A 175 -7.13 27.59 0.05
CA PRO A 175 -7.05 29.04 0.28
C PRO A 175 -5.66 29.55 0.70
N ASP A 176 -4.68 28.67 0.87
CA ASP A 176 -3.28 28.99 1.20
C ASP A 176 -2.35 28.96 -0.03
N ASN A 177 -2.92 29.07 -1.24
CA ASN A 177 -2.22 28.93 -2.52
C ASN A 177 -1.55 27.55 -2.72
N THR A 178 -2.05 26.51 -2.04
CA THR A 178 -1.64 25.13 -2.31
C THR A 178 -2.65 24.40 -3.18
N TYR A 179 -2.18 23.34 -3.85
CA TYR A 179 -3.02 22.45 -4.63
C TYR A 179 -2.63 21.00 -4.42
N GLU A 180 -3.58 20.11 -4.69
CA GLU A 180 -3.38 18.67 -4.70
C GLU A 180 -4.11 18.04 -5.88
N VAL A 181 -3.44 17.08 -6.54
CA VAL A 181 -4.02 16.25 -7.59
C VAL A 181 -4.03 14.80 -7.12
N GLN A 182 -5.20 14.17 -7.18
CA GLN A 182 -5.40 12.77 -6.86
C GLN A 182 -5.89 12.01 -8.10
N ILE A 183 -5.42 10.76 -8.25
CA ILE A 183 -5.92 9.81 -9.23
C ILE A 183 -6.32 8.55 -8.47
N ASP A 184 -7.56 8.07 -8.65
CA ASP A 184 -8.14 6.91 -7.96
C ASP A 184 -8.08 7.01 -6.42
N GLY A 185 -8.13 8.24 -5.91
CA GLY A 185 -8.02 8.54 -4.47
C GLY A 185 -6.59 8.50 -3.92
N GLU A 186 -5.59 8.21 -4.74
CA GLU A 186 -4.18 8.33 -4.38
C GLU A 186 -3.66 9.72 -4.74
N LYS A 187 -2.95 10.36 -3.80
CA LYS A 187 -2.28 11.63 -4.07
C LYS A 187 -1.10 11.41 -5.00
N VAL A 188 -1.19 11.92 -6.22
CA VAL A 188 -0.13 11.81 -7.23
C VAL A 188 0.77 13.03 -7.25
N GLU A 189 0.24 14.22 -6.96
CA GLU A 189 1.01 15.46 -6.98
C GLU A 189 0.43 16.49 -5.99
N SER A 190 1.29 17.33 -5.41
CA SER A 190 0.87 18.43 -4.52
C SER A 190 1.96 19.50 -4.45
N GLY A 191 1.57 20.75 -4.27
CA GLY A 191 2.52 21.85 -4.17
C GLY A 191 1.87 23.20 -3.96
N SER A 192 2.60 24.26 -4.33
CA SER A 192 2.15 25.65 -4.23
C SER A 192 2.02 26.27 -5.62
N LEU A 193 0.97 27.07 -5.83
CA LEU A 193 0.69 27.72 -7.11
C LEU A 193 1.86 28.60 -7.60
N GLU A 194 2.54 29.29 -6.69
CA GLU A 194 3.67 30.17 -7.03
C GLU A 194 4.90 29.41 -7.55
N ALA A 195 5.17 28.21 -7.04
CA ALA A 195 6.32 27.40 -7.45
C ALA A 195 6.05 26.68 -8.77
N ASP A 196 4.84 26.12 -8.91
CA ASP A 196 4.52 25.13 -9.93
C ASP A 196 3.89 25.75 -11.20
N TRP A 197 3.55 27.04 -11.19
CA TRP A 197 3.12 27.81 -12.37
C TRP A 197 3.87 29.15 -12.50
N ASP A 198 3.93 29.70 -13.71
CA ASP A 198 4.50 31.03 -13.99
C ASP A 198 3.46 32.14 -13.85
N LEU A 199 2.85 32.27 -12.67
CA LEU A 199 1.75 33.22 -12.40
C LEU A 199 2.25 34.63 -12.05
N LEU A 200 3.40 34.69 -11.36
CA LEU A 200 4.07 35.93 -10.95
C LEU A 200 5.39 36.09 -11.71
N PRO A 201 5.89 37.34 -11.87
CA PRO A 201 7.24 37.58 -12.36
C PRO A 201 8.28 36.81 -11.54
N ALA A 202 9.40 36.42 -12.16
CA ALA A 202 10.46 35.70 -11.46
C ALA A 202 10.96 36.51 -10.25
N LYS A 203 11.22 35.86 -9.11
CA LYS A 203 11.71 36.53 -7.89
C LYS A 203 13.06 37.22 -8.10
N LYS A 204 13.87 36.70 -9.02
CA LYS A 204 15.19 37.23 -9.36
C LYS A 204 15.33 37.39 -10.87
N ILE A 205 15.98 38.46 -11.28
CA ILE A 205 16.38 38.71 -12.67
C ILE A 205 17.89 38.86 -12.73
N LYS A 206 18.48 38.55 -13.89
CA LYS A 206 19.88 38.85 -14.14
C LYS A 206 20.07 40.37 -14.13
N ASP A 207 21.07 40.85 -13.41
CA ASP A 207 21.35 42.27 -13.23
C ASP A 207 21.66 42.97 -14.57
N PRO A 208 20.73 43.75 -15.15
CA PRO A 208 20.93 44.32 -16.49
C PRO A 208 22.16 45.24 -16.60
N ASP A 209 22.69 45.73 -15.47
CA ASP A 209 23.87 46.58 -15.41
C ASP A 209 25.18 45.80 -15.23
N ALA A 210 25.11 44.52 -14.85
CA ALA A 210 26.28 43.68 -14.67
C ALA A 210 26.84 43.21 -16.02
N LYS A 211 28.03 43.70 -16.36
CA LYS A 211 28.81 43.23 -17.51
C LYS A 211 29.93 42.33 -17.05
N LYS A 212 30.29 41.37 -17.89
CA LYS A 212 31.48 40.55 -17.69
C LYS A 212 32.69 41.50 -17.58
N PRO A 213 33.46 41.48 -16.48
CA PRO A 213 34.67 42.29 -16.37
C PRO A 213 35.65 41.95 -17.49
N GLU A 214 36.30 42.97 -18.06
CA GLU A 214 37.28 42.78 -19.14
C GLU A 214 38.50 41.97 -18.70
N ASP A 215 38.80 41.95 -17.40
CA ASP A 215 39.88 41.16 -16.78
C ASP A 215 39.47 39.73 -16.39
N TRP A 216 38.26 39.29 -16.78
CA TRP A 216 37.72 37.97 -16.47
C TRP A 216 38.01 36.96 -17.60
N GLU A 217 39.09 36.20 -17.44
CA GLU A 217 39.45 35.11 -18.35
C GLU A 217 38.61 33.85 -18.08
N ASP A 218 37.68 33.57 -19.00
CA ASP A 218 36.80 32.40 -19.00
C ASP A 218 37.25 31.31 -19.99
N LYS A 219 38.35 31.53 -20.70
CA LYS A 219 39.03 30.52 -21.52
C LYS A 219 39.96 29.70 -20.65
N GLU A 220 39.56 28.45 -20.39
CA GLU A 220 40.34 27.49 -19.59
C GLU A 220 41.67 27.10 -20.27
N TYR A 221 41.72 27.16 -21.60
CA TYR A 221 42.89 26.85 -22.40
C TYR A 221 43.20 27.97 -23.39
N ILE A 222 44.48 28.27 -23.59
CA ILE A 222 45.00 29.23 -24.58
C ILE A 222 46.02 28.53 -25.47
N ASP A 223 46.22 29.06 -26.67
CA ASP A 223 47.20 28.53 -27.61
C ASP A 223 48.62 28.80 -27.09
N ASP A 224 49.47 27.78 -27.16
CA ASP A 224 50.88 27.86 -26.80
C ASP A 224 51.62 28.72 -27.83
N ALA A 225 52.09 29.90 -27.40
CA ALA A 225 52.77 30.86 -28.26
C ALA A 225 54.15 30.36 -28.73
N ASP A 226 54.72 29.35 -28.07
CA ASP A 226 56.04 28.80 -28.38
C ASP A 226 55.97 27.57 -29.32
N ASP A 227 54.79 27.01 -29.56
CA ASP A 227 54.60 25.89 -30.48
C ASP A 227 54.54 26.40 -31.93
N LYS A 228 55.46 25.92 -32.78
CA LYS A 228 55.57 26.34 -34.18
C LYS A 228 55.18 25.20 -35.10
N LYS A 229 54.46 25.53 -36.18
CA LYS A 229 54.08 24.61 -37.24
C LYS A 229 55.31 23.89 -37.81
N PRO A 230 55.38 22.54 -37.75
CA PRO A 230 56.44 21.79 -38.40
C PRO A 230 56.41 21.96 -39.91
N GLU A 231 57.57 22.03 -40.56
CA GLU A 231 57.69 22.25 -42.01
C GLU A 231 57.07 21.11 -42.86
N ASP A 232 56.97 19.88 -42.32
CA ASP A 232 56.43 18.70 -43.02
C ASP A 232 54.93 18.44 -42.72
N TRP A 233 54.18 19.46 -42.30
CA TRP A 233 52.77 19.31 -41.91
C TRP A 233 51.78 19.51 -43.07
N ASP A 234 52.12 20.37 -44.04
CA ASP A 234 51.23 20.69 -45.17
C ASP A 234 51.42 19.69 -46.31
N LYS A 235 50.77 18.53 -46.15
CA LYS A 235 50.64 17.53 -47.22
C LYS A 235 49.26 17.67 -47.89
N PRO A 236 49.11 17.40 -49.19
CA PRO A 236 47.82 17.47 -49.86
C PRO A 236 46.85 16.43 -49.28
N GLU A 237 45.59 16.80 -49.12
CA GLU A 237 44.52 15.97 -48.52
C GLU A 237 44.23 14.70 -49.32
N HIS A 238 44.32 14.80 -50.66
CA HIS A 238 44.19 13.65 -51.54
C HIS A 238 45.38 13.53 -52.49
N ILE A 239 45.79 12.29 -52.78
CA ILE A 239 46.83 11.94 -53.75
C ILE A 239 46.25 10.96 -54.79
N PRO A 240 46.69 10.97 -56.06
CA PRO A 240 46.24 9.99 -57.04
C PRO A 240 46.58 8.57 -56.56
N ASP A 241 45.64 7.64 -56.66
CA ASP A 241 45.86 6.25 -56.25
C ASP A 241 46.99 5.61 -57.10
N PRO A 242 48.14 5.27 -56.49
CA PRO A 242 49.28 4.72 -57.23
C PRO A 242 49.03 3.31 -57.78
N GLU A 243 47.99 2.59 -57.33
CA GLU A 243 47.65 1.25 -57.81
C GLU A 243 46.51 1.23 -58.85
N ALA A 244 45.84 2.35 -59.08
CA ALA A 244 44.76 2.43 -60.06
C ALA A 244 45.29 2.28 -61.50
N LYS A 245 44.64 1.40 -62.27
CA LYS A 245 44.94 1.19 -63.70
C LYS A 245 43.71 1.54 -64.53
N LYS A 246 43.96 2.12 -65.70
CA LYS A 246 42.93 2.45 -66.67
C LYS A 246 42.15 1.18 -67.07
N PRO A 247 40.82 1.16 -66.97
CA PRO A 247 39.99 0.05 -67.44
C PRO A 247 40.17 -0.21 -68.94
N GLU A 248 40.13 -1.47 -69.35
CA GLU A 248 40.37 -1.87 -70.75
C GLU A 248 39.24 -1.45 -71.71
N ASP A 249 38.04 -1.16 -71.17
CA ASP A 249 36.86 -0.71 -71.91
C ASP A 249 36.71 0.82 -71.95
N TRP A 250 37.70 1.57 -71.45
CA TRP A 250 37.68 3.04 -71.42
C TRP A 250 38.15 3.67 -72.75
N ASP A 251 37.26 4.40 -73.41
CA ASP A 251 37.52 5.07 -74.69
C ASP A 251 37.77 6.57 -74.48
N ASP A 252 39.00 7.05 -74.67
CA ASP A 252 39.36 8.45 -74.37
C ASP A 252 38.70 9.47 -75.33
N GLU A 253 38.26 9.07 -76.53
CA GLU A 253 37.57 9.99 -77.45
C GLU A 253 36.11 10.21 -77.04
N MET A 254 35.47 9.19 -76.48
CA MET A 254 34.07 9.25 -76.05
C MET A 254 33.92 9.66 -74.57
N ASP A 255 34.80 9.19 -73.70
CA ASP A 255 34.71 9.34 -72.23
C ASP A 255 35.72 10.35 -71.65
N GLY A 256 36.67 10.83 -72.45
CA GLY A 256 37.75 11.75 -72.04
C GLY A 256 39.01 11.05 -71.50
N GLU A 257 40.11 11.81 -71.35
CA GLU A 257 41.37 11.25 -70.80
C GLU A 257 41.16 10.70 -69.39
N TRP A 258 41.49 9.42 -69.20
CA TRP A 258 41.35 8.77 -67.90
C TRP A 258 42.35 9.33 -66.86
N GLU A 259 41.83 9.83 -65.75
CA GLU A 259 42.60 10.23 -64.56
C GLU A 259 42.39 9.21 -63.41
N ALA A 260 43.46 8.88 -62.69
CA ALA A 260 43.37 7.97 -61.55
C ALA A 260 42.53 8.59 -60.42
N PRO A 261 41.66 7.81 -59.75
CA PRO A 261 40.89 8.30 -58.61
C PRO A 261 41.83 8.77 -57.49
N MET A 262 41.49 9.91 -56.88
CA MET A 262 42.23 10.47 -55.75
C MET A 262 41.84 9.72 -54.48
N ILE A 263 42.82 9.25 -53.72
CA ILE A 263 42.64 8.63 -52.40
C ILE A 263 43.12 9.57 -51.29
N ASP A 264 42.57 9.42 -50.09
CA ASP A 264 43.00 10.18 -48.92
C ASP A 264 44.47 9.91 -48.62
N ASN A 265 45.26 10.98 -48.52
CA ASN A 265 46.67 10.87 -48.22
C ASN A 265 46.87 10.45 -46.76
N PRO A 266 47.45 9.26 -46.47
CA PRO A 266 47.64 8.80 -45.09
C PRO A 266 48.55 9.71 -44.25
N GLU A 267 49.35 10.57 -44.89
CA GLU A 267 50.24 11.50 -44.22
C GLU A 267 49.62 12.88 -43.99
N TYR A 268 48.41 13.15 -44.47
CA TYR A 268 47.68 14.39 -44.20
C TYR A 268 47.15 14.41 -42.76
N LYS A 269 47.56 15.42 -41.99
CA LYS A 269 47.23 15.56 -40.56
C LYS A 269 46.22 16.69 -40.26
N GLY A 270 45.60 17.25 -41.29
CA GLY A 270 44.66 18.38 -41.18
C GLY A 270 45.32 19.73 -40.94
N GLU A 271 44.52 20.80 -40.85
CA GLU A 271 45.01 22.15 -40.54
C GLU A 271 45.71 22.19 -39.18
N TRP A 272 46.97 22.64 -39.17
CA TRP A 272 47.75 22.74 -37.93
C TRP A 272 47.16 23.80 -37.00
N LYS A 273 46.97 23.43 -35.73
CA LYS A 273 46.64 24.35 -34.63
C LYS A 273 47.68 24.22 -33.52
N PRO A 274 48.11 25.33 -32.88
CA PRO A 274 49.05 25.28 -31.76
C PRO A 274 48.49 24.41 -30.62
N LYS A 275 49.37 23.76 -29.85
CA LYS A 275 48.94 23.05 -28.64
C LYS A 275 48.25 24.00 -27.68
N GLN A 276 47.19 23.52 -27.03
CA GLN A 276 46.46 24.30 -26.03
C GLN A 276 47.06 24.05 -24.64
N ILE A 277 47.51 25.11 -23.97
CA ILE A 277 48.01 25.10 -22.60
C ILE A 277 46.97 25.66 -21.64
N LYS A 278 46.97 25.18 -20.39
CA LYS A 278 46.06 25.69 -19.36
C LYS A 278 46.36 27.15 -19.07
N ASN A 279 45.33 27.99 -19.18
CA ASN A 279 45.45 29.42 -18.93
C ASN A 279 45.69 29.68 -17.43
N PRO A 280 46.85 30.21 -17.01
CA PRO A 280 47.15 30.49 -15.60
C PRO A 280 46.22 31.54 -14.98
N ASN A 281 45.59 32.37 -15.81
CA ASN A 281 44.70 33.45 -15.39
C ASN A 281 43.21 33.06 -15.41
N TYR A 282 42.87 31.80 -15.66
CA TYR A 282 41.48 31.34 -15.71
C TYR A 282 40.76 31.55 -14.37
N LYS A 283 39.71 32.38 -14.36
CA LYS A 283 38.91 32.70 -13.17
C LYS A 283 37.59 31.91 -13.07
N GLY A 284 37.36 30.96 -13.99
CA GLY A 284 36.08 30.24 -14.10
C GLY A 284 35.15 30.84 -15.15
N LYS A 285 34.09 30.12 -15.53
CA LYS A 285 33.03 30.71 -16.37
C LYS A 285 32.32 31.81 -15.59
N TRP A 286 32.24 33.01 -16.15
CA TRP A 286 31.56 34.13 -15.51
C TRP A 286 30.07 33.81 -15.35
N ILE A 287 29.57 33.86 -14.11
CA ILE A 287 28.16 33.70 -13.79
C ILE A 287 27.60 35.10 -13.58
N HIS A 288 26.60 35.45 -14.38
CA HIS A 288 25.96 36.75 -14.32
C HIS A 288 25.19 36.89 -12.99
N PRO A 289 25.42 37.95 -12.20
CA PRO A 289 24.75 38.11 -10.90
C PRO A 289 23.24 38.29 -11.09
N GLU A 290 22.48 37.76 -10.13
CA GLU A 290 21.03 37.85 -10.06
C GLU A 290 20.63 38.84 -8.96
N ILE A 291 19.78 39.81 -9.29
CA ILE A 291 19.20 40.78 -8.36
C ILE A 291 17.71 40.47 -8.14
N ASP A 292 17.17 40.94 -7.02
CA ASP A 292 15.75 40.81 -6.73
C ASP A 292 14.94 41.59 -7.79
N ASN A 293 13.88 40.99 -8.31
CA ASN A 293 13.08 41.58 -9.36
C ASN A 293 12.17 42.69 -8.79
N PRO A 294 12.33 43.95 -9.20
CA PRO A 294 11.48 45.05 -8.73
C PRO A 294 10.02 44.92 -9.15
N GLU A 295 9.71 44.10 -10.17
CA GLU A 295 8.33 43.82 -10.61
C GLU A 295 7.66 42.69 -9.83
N TYR A 296 8.40 41.95 -8.99
CA TYR A 296 7.82 40.89 -8.17
C TYR A 296 7.10 41.48 -6.96
N ALA A 297 5.81 41.17 -6.84
CA ALA A 297 5.01 41.42 -5.66
C ALA A 297 4.34 40.10 -5.23
N PRO A 298 4.44 39.70 -3.95
CA PRO A 298 3.74 38.53 -3.46
C PRO A 298 2.22 38.76 -3.53
N ASP A 299 1.50 37.75 -4.00
CA ASP A 299 0.05 37.74 -4.05
C ASP A 299 -0.45 36.55 -3.25
N ASP A 300 -1.13 36.82 -2.14
CA ASP A 300 -1.68 35.80 -1.26
C ASP A 300 -3.06 35.30 -1.75
N GLU A 301 -3.65 35.95 -2.75
CA GLU A 301 -4.98 35.64 -3.29
C GLU A 301 -4.93 35.04 -4.72
N ILE A 302 -3.81 34.40 -5.11
CA ILE A 302 -3.68 33.74 -6.43
C ILE A 302 -4.74 32.65 -6.64
N TYR A 303 -5.07 31.90 -5.58
CA TYR A 303 -6.11 30.87 -5.60
C TYR A 303 -7.53 31.42 -5.83
N LEU A 304 -7.74 32.73 -5.63
CA LEU A 304 -9.06 33.33 -5.52
C LEU A 304 -9.67 33.59 -6.89
N TYR A 305 -10.83 32.99 -7.12
CA TYR A 305 -11.74 33.33 -8.21
C TYR A 305 -13.04 33.89 -7.62
N ASN A 306 -13.47 35.02 -8.17
CA ASN A 306 -14.67 35.70 -7.70
C ASN A 306 -15.97 35.02 -8.15
N ASP A 307 -15.92 34.24 -9.23
CA ASP A 307 -17.10 33.60 -9.81
C ASP A 307 -16.76 32.22 -10.40
N TRP A 308 -17.41 31.21 -9.86
CA TRP A 308 -17.51 29.85 -10.38
C TRP A 308 -18.97 29.56 -10.69
N GLY A 309 -19.31 29.32 -11.96
CA GLY A 309 -20.71 29.25 -12.37
C GLY A 309 -21.04 28.29 -13.49
N ALA A 310 -20.05 27.65 -14.11
CA ALA A 310 -20.29 26.66 -15.15
C ALA A 310 -19.16 25.64 -15.29
N ILE A 311 -19.49 24.49 -15.88
CA ILE A 311 -18.54 23.46 -16.29
C ILE A 311 -18.83 23.05 -17.73
N GLY A 312 -17.80 22.71 -18.49
CA GLY A 312 -17.93 22.30 -19.87
C GLY A 312 -16.89 21.30 -20.32
N ILE A 313 -17.26 20.50 -21.30
CA ILE A 313 -16.40 19.54 -22.00
C ILE A 313 -16.18 20.12 -23.39
N ASP A 314 -14.95 20.54 -23.67
CA ASP A 314 -14.52 21.03 -24.96
C ASP A 314 -13.23 20.31 -25.36
N ILE A 315 -13.38 19.27 -26.19
CA ILE A 315 -12.31 18.31 -26.48
C ILE A 315 -12.30 17.93 -27.96
N TRP A 316 -11.10 17.66 -28.47
CA TRP A 316 -10.90 16.95 -29.72
C TRP A 316 -10.62 15.47 -29.43
N GLN A 317 -11.23 14.57 -30.19
CA GLN A 317 -10.88 13.15 -30.16
C GLN A 317 -10.75 12.58 -31.56
N VAL A 318 -9.61 11.92 -31.83
CA VAL A 318 -9.41 11.18 -33.07
C VAL A 318 -10.27 9.92 -33.06
N LYS A 319 -10.33 9.22 -31.93
CA LYS A 319 -11.14 8.02 -31.73
C LYS A 319 -12.13 8.25 -30.60
N ALA A 320 -13.42 8.14 -30.89
CA ALA A 320 -14.50 8.31 -29.94
C ALA A 320 -14.66 7.09 -29.04
N GLY A 321 -15.26 7.31 -27.88
CA GLY A 321 -15.52 6.27 -26.89
C GLY A 321 -15.24 6.68 -25.44
N THR A 322 -14.69 7.88 -25.22
CA THR A 322 -14.44 8.38 -23.87
C THR A 322 -15.75 8.69 -23.18
N ILE A 323 -15.91 8.19 -21.95
CA ILE A 323 -17.10 8.37 -21.12
C ILE A 323 -16.72 9.28 -19.94
N PHE A 324 -17.52 10.34 -19.75
CA PHE A 324 -17.42 11.26 -18.63
C PHE A 324 -18.60 11.03 -17.68
N ASP A 325 -18.31 10.89 -16.40
CA ASP A 325 -19.34 10.65 -15.38
C ASP A 325 -18.90 11.18 -14.00
N ASN A 326 -19.84 11.25 -13.05
CA ASN A 326 -19.60 11.54 -11.64
C ASN A 326 -18.87 12.87 -11.40
N ILE A 327 -19.35 13.91 -12.06
CA ILE A 327 -18.77 15.25 -12.03
C ILE A 327 -19.26 15.96 -10.75
N LEU A 328 -18.33 16.34 -9.88
CA LEU A 328 -18.59 16.96 -8.60
C LEU A 328 -17.74 18.22 -8.41
N VAL A 329 -18.37 19.30 -7.97
CA VAL A 329 -17.71 20.54 -7.52
C VAL A 329 -18.20 20.90 -6.13
N THR A 330 -17.31 20.95 -5.14
CA THR A 330 -17.63 21.18 -3.72
C THR A 330 -16.51 21.96 -3.00
N ASP A 331 -16.78 22.47 -1.79
CA ASP A 331 -15.77 23.06 -0.89
C ASP A 331 -15.30 22.13 0.24
N SER A 332 -15.73 20.86 0.25
CA SER A 332 -15.44 19.91 1.32
C SER A 332 -14.70 18.66 0.84
N GLU A 333 -13.54 18.40 1.46
CA GLU A 333 -12.82 17.14 1.30
C GLU A 333 -13.62 15.95 1.86
N GLU A 334 -14.41 16.13 2.93
CA GLU A 334 -15.24 15.07 3.50
C GLU A 334 -16.33 14.62 2.51
N LYS A 335 -16.95 15.58 1.81
CA LYS A 335 -17.97 15.27 0.80
C LYS A 335 -17.34 14.60 -0.42
N LYS A 336 -16.20 15.11 -0.89
CA LYS A 336 -15.36 14.44 -1.91
C LYS A 336 -15.07 12.99 -1.55
N ASP A 337 -14.59 12.73 -0.33
CA ASP A 337 -14.28 11.36 0.10
C ASP A 337 -15.54 10.48 0.16
N SER A 338 -16.66 10.99 0.68
CA SER A 338 -17.90 10.21 0.71
C SER A 338 -18.41 9.83 -0.69
N GLU A 339 -18.33 10.75 -1.65
CA GLU A 339 -18.80 10.51 -3.02
C GLU A 339 -17.83 9.58 -3.76
N LYS A 340 -16.51 9.79 -3.62
CA LYS A 340 -15.49 8.82 -4.09
C LYS A 340 -15.80 7.42 -3.57
N ASP A 341 -16.13 7.30 -2.29
CA ASP A 341 -16.34 6.01 -1.67
C ASP A 341 -17.66 5.35 -2.08
N GLU A 342 -18.70 6.12 -2.46
CA GLU A 342 -19.91 5.61 -3.12
C GLU A 342 -19.63 5.18 -4.57
N LEU A 343 -18.77 5.89 -5.29
CA LEU A 343 -18.37 5.58 -6.67
C LEU A 343 -17.51 4.32 -6.76
N ILE A 344 -16.67 4.09 -5.76
CA ILE A 344 -15.87 2.86 -5.60
C ILE A 344 -16.71 1.76 -4.92
N SER A 345 -18.04 1.91 -4.81
CA SER A 345 -18.92 0.83 -4.35
C SER A 345 -18.84 -0.34 -5.33
N SER A 346 -17.94 -1.26 -4.98
CA SER A 346 -17.61 -2.49 -5.66
C SER A 346 -18.47 -3.60 -5.07
N CYS A 347 -19.25 -4.26 -5.92
CA CYS A 347 -20.02 -5.43 -5.54
C CYS A 347 -19.12 -6.68 -5.56
N PHE A 348 -18.98 -7.35 -4.42
CA PHE A 348 -18.28 -8.63 -4.32
C PHE A 348 -19.23 -9.76 -3.96
N ASP A 349 -18.92 -10.99 -4.34
CA ASP A 349 -19.65 -12.16 -3.84
C ASP A 349 -19.25 -12.43 -2.38
N VAL A 350 -17.96 -12.34 -2.09
CA VAL A 350 -17.42 -12.61 -0.75
C VAL A 350 -16.40 -11.54 -0.36
N VAL A 351 -16.59 -10.95 0.81
CA VAL A 351 -15.58 -10.07 1.43
C VAL A 351 -14.92 -10.77 2.61
N ILE A 352 -13.60 -10.74 2.65
CA ILE A 352 -12.79 -11.30 3.72
C ILE A 352 -12.18 -10.15 4.53
N VAL A 353 -12.48 -10.11 5.83
CA VAL A 353 -12.04 -9.01 6.71
C VAL A 353 -10.78 -9.41 7.48
N GLY A 354 -9.66 -8.74 7.18
CA GLY A 354 -8.38 -8.87 7.87
C GLY A 354 -7.29 -9.50 7.00
N GLY A 355 -6.24 -8.74 6.71
CA GLY A 355 -5.02 -9.12 6.00
C GLY A 355 -3.95 -9.76 6.87
N GLY A 356 -4.38 -10.58 7.84
CA GLY A 356 -3.49 -11.49 8.56
C GLY A 356 -3.30 -12.81 7.81
N ILE A 357 -2.38 -13.65 8.28
CA ILE A 357 -2.07 -14.94 7.64
C ILE A 357 -3.29 -15.83 7.43
N ILE A 358 -4.24 -15.83 8.36
CA ILE A 358 -5.49 -16.60 8.24
C ILE A 358 -6.39 -16.01 7.15
N GLY A 359 -6.58 -14.68 7.13
CA GLY A 359 -7.41 -14.04 6.12
C GLY A 359 -6.83 -14.18 4.71
N CYS A 360 -5.53 -13.96 4.53
CA CYS A 360 -4.87 -14.16 3.24
C CYS A 360 -4.90 -15.63 2.79
N ALA A 361 -4.66 -16.59 3.69
CA ALA A 361 -4.75 -18.01 3.37
C ALA A 361 -6.18 -18.41 2.98
N THR A 362 -7.20 -17.91 3.70
CA THR A 362 -8.62 -18.13 3.38
C THR A 362 -9.00 -17.53 2.03
N ALA A 363 -8.59 -16.29 1.75
CA ALA A 363 -8.88 -15.62 0.46
C ALA A 363 -8.27 -16.38 -0.72
N ARG A 364 -6.99 -16.72 -0.60
CA ARG A 364 -6.29 -17.56 -1.57
C ARG A 364 -7.00 -18.89 -1.77
N GLN A 365 -7.30 -19.61 -0.69
CA GLN A 365 -7.92 -20.94 -0.77
C GLN A 365 -9.32 -20.88 -1.41
N LEU A 366 -10.13 -19.88 -1.07
CA LEU A 366 -11.47 -19.70 -1.64
C LEU A 366 -11.39 -19.40 -3.14
N LYS A 367 -10.51 -18.48 -3.54
CA LYS A 367 -10.33 -18.11 -4.95
C LYS A 367 -9.80 -19.28 -5.79
N LEU A 368 -8.89 -20.09 -5.24
CA LEU A 368 -8.40 -21.31 -5.91
C LEU A 368 -9.52 -22.34 -6.14
N LEU A 369 -10.45 -22.50 -5.20
CA LEU A 369 -11.57 -23.45 -5.32
C LEU A 369 -12.76 -22.91 -6.12
N ARG A 370 -12.91 -21.59 -6.18
CA ARG A 370 -13.98 -20.89 -6.88
C ARG A 370 -13.43 -19.68 -7.67
N PRO A 371 -12.77 -19.92 -8.82
CA PRO A 371 -12.15 -18.86 -9.60
C PRO A 371 -13.15 -17.80 -10.11
N SER A 372 -14.42 -18.20 -10.32
CA SER A 372 -15.48 -17.33 -10.83
C SER A 372 -16.02 -16.33 -9.80
N LEU A 373 -15.82 -16.54 -8.50
CA LEU A 373 -16.34 -15.62 -7.48
C LEU A 373 -15.55 -14.32 -7.47
N SER A 374 -16.28 -13.21 -7.38
CA SER A 374 -15.70 -11.90 -7.08
C SER A 374 -15.40 -11.83 -5.59
N ILE A 375 -14.12 -11.72 -5.23
CA ILE A 375 -13.67 -11.78 -3.84
C ILE A 375 -12.77 -10.59 -3.54
N ALA A 376 -13.09 -9.86 -2.47
CA ALA A 376 -12.21 -8.86 -1.90
C ALA A 376 -11.70 -9.26 -0.51
N LEU A 377 -10.45 -8.91 -0.22
CA LEU A 377 -9.89 -8.90 1.12
C LEU A 377 -9.71 -7.44 1.55
N ILE A 378 -10.31 -7.06 2.68
CA ILE A 378 -10.15 -5.73 3.25
C ILE A 378 -9.19 -5.76 4.44
N GLU A 379 -8.28 -4.78 4.50
CA GLU A 379 -7.31 -4.60 5.57
C GLU A 379 -7.35 -3.14 6.05
N LYS A 380 -7.36 -2.95 7.39
CA LYS A 380 -7.40 -1.62 7.98
C LYS A 380 -6.06 -0.89 7.84
N GLU A 381 -4.97 -1.64 7.85
CA GLU A 381 -3.62 -1.10 7.75
C GLU A 381 -3.24 -0.79 6.31
N SER A 382 -2.12 -0.07 6.14
CA SER A 382 -1.54 0.25 4.84
C SER A 382 -0.92 -0.96 4.12
N GLU A 383 -0.58 -2.01 4.87
CA GLU A 383 0.03 -3.22 4.33
C GLU A 383 -0.49 -4.48 5.03
N ILE A 384 -0.38 -5.59 4.33
CA ILE A 384 -0.72 -6.93 4.81
C ILE A 384 0.31 -7.39 5.86
N ALA A 385 -0.15 -8.21 6.82
CA ALA A 385 0.66 -8.86 7.85
C ALA A 385 1.31 -7.93 8.90
N LYS A 386 0.86 -6.68 9.04
CA LYS A 386 1.45 -5.70 9.97
C LYS A 386 1.36 -6.07 11.45
N HIS A 387 0.40 -6.91 11.85
CA HIS A 387 0.16 -7.28 13.24
C HIS A 387 0.70 -8.66 13.63
N GLN A 388 -0.13 -9.55 14.19
CA GLN A 388 0.30 -10.83 14.76
C GLN A 388 1.11 -11.71 13.78
N SER A 389 0.79 -11.64 12.49
CA SER A 389 1.46 -12.39 11.43
C SER A 389 2.88 -11.90 11.11
N GLY A 390 3.18 -10.61 11.30
CA GLY A 390 4.54 -10.06 11.23
C GLY A 390 5.28 -10.09 12.57
N HIS A 391 4.54 -10.19 13.69
CA HIS A 391 5.08 -10.11 15.05
C HIS A 391 4.97 -11.44 15.81
N ASN A 392 5.80 -12.42 15.42
CA ASN A 392 5.85 -13.74 16.04
C ASN A 392 7.27 -14.34 16.02
N SER A 393 7.42 -15.55 16.54
CA SER A 393 8.71 -16.27 16.64
C SER A 393 9.17 -16.92 15.34
N GLY A 394 8.35 -16.98 14.29
CA GLY A 394 8.71 -17.63 13.03
C GLY A 394 8.69 -19.16 13.07
N VAL A 395 8.23 -19.80 14.14
CA VAL A 395 8.35 -21.26 14.30
C VAL A 395 7.31 -22.02 13.44
N LEU A 396 7.78 -23.08 12.78
CA LEU A 396 6.98 -24.15 12.18
C LEU A 396 6.80 -25.27 13.20
N HIS A 397 5.66 -25.32 13.88
CA HIS A 397 5.43 -26.23 15.00
C HIS A 397 5.10 -27.66 14.57
N ALA A 398 5.78 -28.66 15.18
CA ALA A 398 5.55 -30.07 14.87
C ALA A 398 4.32 -30.72 15.54
N GLY A 399 3.58 -30.03 16.42
CA GLY A 399 2.37 -30.59 17.06
C GLY A 399 2.54 -31.13 18.50
N ILE A 400 3.69 -30.92 19.14
CA ILE A 400 4.08 -31.61 20.39
C ILE A 400 3.15 -31.32 21.59
N TYR A 401 2.67 -30.08 21.73
CA TYR A 401 2.06 -29.58 22.98
C TYR A 401 0.55 -29.78 23.08
N TYR A 402 -0.11 -30.04 21.96
CA TYR A 402 -1.56 -29.89 21.86
C TYR A 402 -2.28 -31.13 22.36
N GLN A 403 -3.48 -30.92 22.91
CA GLN A 403 -4.32 -32.00 23.39
C GLN A 403 -4.68 -32.94 22.22
N PRO A 404 -4.43 -34.26 22.34
CA PRO A 404 -4.80 -35.22 21.31
C PRO A 404 -6.28 -35.16 20.96
N GLY A 405 -6.58 -35.18 19.66
CA GLY A 405 -7.95 -35.08 19.13
C GLY A 405 -8.45 -33.65 18.88
N SER A 406 -7.83 -32.63 19.47
CA SER A 406 -8.18 -31.21 19.22
C SER A 406 -7.92 -30.79 17.77
N LEU A 407 -8.60 -29.73 17.31
CA LEU A 407 -8.34 -29.18 15.98
C LEU A 407 -6.91 -28.62 15.91
N LYS A 408 -6.43 -27.94 16.95
CA LYS A 408 -5.01 -27.53 17.05
C LYS A 408 -4.02 -28.65 16.79
N ALA A 409 -4.21 -29.83 17.40
CA ALA A 409 -3.30 -30.96 17.19
C ALA A 409 -3.32 -31.43 15.73
N LYS A 410 -4.52 -31.69 15.19
CA LYS A 410 -4.72 -32.20 13.83
C LYS A 410 -4.20 -31.22 12.77
N LEU A 411 -4.66 -29.97 12.82
CA LEU A 411 -4.32 -28.93 11.85
C LEU A 411 -2.86 -28.46 11.97
N CYS A 412 -2.19 -28.67 13.11
CA CYS A 412 -0.76 -28.37 13.22
C CYS A 412 0.09 -29.42 12.51
N VAL A 413 -0.24 -30.70 12.67
CA VAL A 413 0.49 -31.81 12.04
C VAL A 413 0.26 -31.84 10.53
N GLU A 414 -0.98 -31.59 10.06
CA GLU A 414 -1.23 -31.39 8.62
C GLU A 414 -0.59 -30.08 8.12
N GLY A 415 -0.78 -29.00 8.87
CA GLY A 415 -0.36 -27.66 8.45
C GLY A 415 1.14 -27.51 8.25
N ILE A 416 1.98 -28.17 9.07
CA ILE A 416 3.43 -28.10 8.89
C ILE A 416 3.90 -28.73 7.57
N ASP A 417 3.24 -29.80 7.10
CA ASP A 417 3.54 -30.42 5.80
C ASP A 417 3.14 -29.48 4.66
N LEU A 418 1.90 -28.99 4.69
CA LEU A 418 1.41 -28.01 3.70
C LEU A 418 2.29 -26.76 3.65
N ALA A 419 2.76 -26.30 4.81
CA ALA A 419 3.67 -25.17 4.89
C ALA A 419 5.00 -25.49 4.22
N TYR A 420 5.65 -26.63 4.52
CA TYR A 420 6.91 -26.99 3.85
C TYR A 420 6.76 -27.11 2.33
N ASP A 421 5.68 -27.73 1.86
CA ASP A 421 5.41 -27.87 0.42
C ASP A 421 5.25 -26.49 -0.24
N TYR A 422 4.48 -25.60 0.39
CA TYR A 422 4.29 -24.23 -0.11
C TYR A 422 5.60 -23.43 -0.12
N LEU A 423 6.38 -23.51 0.95
CA LEU A 423 7.65 -22.80 1.07
C LEU A 423 8.65 -23.26 0.01
N GLN A 424 8.71 -24.55 -0.28
CA GLN A 424 9.53 -25.10 -1.36
C GLN A 424 9.04 -24.64 -2.74
N GLN A 425 7.73 -24.73 -2.99
CA GLN A 425 7.12 -24.33 -4.26
C GLN A 425 7.39 -22.84 -4.57
N LYS A 426 7.24 -21.97 -3.57
CA LYS A 426 7.44 -20.52 -3.71
C LYS A 426 8.88 -20.07 -3.50
N LYS A 427 9.80 -21.01 -3.22
CA LYS A 427 11.21 -20.74 -2.91
C LYS A 427 11.39 -19.73 -1.77
N ILE A 428 10.49 -19.77 -0.78
CA ILE A 428 10.56 -18.92 0.41
C ILE A 428 11.64 -19.47 1.34
N PRO A 429 12.58 -18.65 1.84
CA PRO A 429 13.61 -19.11 2.76
C PRO A 429 13.03 -19.71 4.05
N PHE A 430 13.46 -20.91 4.41
CA PHE A 430 13.14 -21.54 5.70
C PHE A 430 14.31 -22.41 6.17
N LYS A 431 14.33 -22.76 7.47
CA LYS A 431 15.33 -23.65 8.06
C LYS A 431 14.68 -24.73 8.92
N LYS A 432 14.97 -26.00 8.62
CA LYS A 432 14.66 -27.15 9.51
C LYS A 432 15.72 -27.28 10.60
N CYS A 433 15.74 -26.32 11.53
CA CYS A 433 16.70 -26.30 12.63
C CYS A 433 16.35 -27.26 13.77
N GLY A 434 15.14 -27.83 13.76
CA GLY A 434 14.65 -28.71 14.81
C GLY A 434 14.40 -28.00 16.14
N LYS A 435 13.97 -28.78 17.13
CA LYS A 435 13.60 -28.31 18.46
C LYS A 435 13.94 -29.33 19.55
N LEU A 436 14.50 -28.82 20.65
CA LEU A 436 14.66 -29.53 21.91
C LEU A 436 13.65 -28.99 22.93
N VAL A 437 12.84 -29.88 23.50
CA VAL A 437 12.05 -29.59 24.71
C VAL A 437 12.79 -30.19 25.90
N VAL A 438 13.42 -29.34 26.72
CA VAL A 438 14.42 -29.76 27.70
C VAL A 438 13.86 -29.74 29.12
N ALA A 439 14.02 -30.85 29.83
CA ALA A 439 13.87 -30.94 31.28
C ALA A 439 15.22 -30.58 31.93
N ALA A 440 15.27 -29.43 32.59
CA ALA A 440 16.44 -28.96 33.34
C ALA A 440 16.46 -29.54 34.77
N GLU A 441 15.29 -29.84 35.33
CA GLU A 441 15.10 -30.33 36.70
C GLU A 441 14.47 -31.74 36.70
N ALA A 442 14.72 -32.52 37.75
CA ALA A 442 14.29 -33.93 37.79
C ALA A 442 12.76 -34.08 37.82
N GLU A 443 12.08 -33.12 38.43
CA GLU A 443 10.63 -33.02 38.56
C GLU A 443 9.93 -32.78 37.22
N GLU A 444 10.66 -32.32 36.21
CA GLU A 444 10.13 -32.06 34.86
C GLU A 444 10.12 -33.33 33.99
N ILE A 445 10.88 -34.37 34.35
CA ILE A 445 11.02 -35.60 33.54
C ILE A 445 9.68 -36.32 33.34
N PRO A 446 8.84 -36.57 34.38
CA PRO A 446 7.55 -37.24 34.18
C PRO A 446 6.60 -36.45 33.27
N LYS A 447 6.67 -35.10 33.35
CA LYS A 447 5.89 -34.21 32.48
C LYS A 447 6.37 -34.29 31.03
N LEU A 448 7.69 -34.35 30.82
CA LEU A 448 8.31 -34.54 29.50
C LEU A 448 7.91 -35.88 28.88
N GLU A 449 7.89 -36.98 29.65
CA GLU A 449 7.45 -38.30 29.16
C GLU A 449 5.97 -38.28 28.75
N THR A 450 5.12 -37.64 29.55
CA THR A 450 3.71 -37.44 29.21
C THR A 450 3.55 -36.64 27.90
N LEU A 451 4.36 -35.58 27.74
CA LEU A 451 4.37 -34.76 26.54
C LEU A 451 4.84 -35.54 25.32
N PHE A 452 5.84 -36.41 25.46
CA PHE A 452 6.31 -37.28 24.39
C PHE A 452 5.23 -38.29 23.94
N ALA A 453 4.51 -38.89 24.88
CA ALA A 453 3.40 -39.77 24.58
C ALA A 453 2.27 -39.03 23.81
N ARG A 454 1.93 -37.81 24.22
CA ARG A 454 0.98 -36.95 23.49
C ARG A 454 1.46 -36.63 22.08
N ALA A 455 2.72 -36.26 21.93
CA ALA A 455 3.31 -35.94 20.63
C ALA A 455 3.26 -37.14 19.67
N LYS A 456 3.52 -38.36 20.17
CA LYS A 456 3.31 -39.60 19.41
C LYS A 456 1.85 -39.81 19.01
N GLN A 457 0.92 -39.61 19.95
CA GLN A 457 -0.51 -39.74 19.67
C GLN A 457 -1.02 -38.72 18.64
N ASN A 458 -0.44 -37.52 18.61
CA ASN A 458 -0.74 -36.50 17.60
C ASN A 458 -0.18 -36.84 16.22
N GLY A 459 0.72 -37.81 16.09
CA GLY A 459 1.40 -38.15 14.84
C GLY A 459 2.57 -37.23 14.51
N CYS A 460 3.23 -36.64 15.52
CA CYS A 460 4.44 -35.83 15.30
C CYS A 460 5.54 -36.68 14.66
N LYS A 461 6.11 -36.23 13.53
CA LYS A 461 7.12 -36.96 12.77
C LYS A 461 8.50 -36.90 13.43
N GLU A 462 9.21 -38.03 13.38
CA GLU A 462 10.64 -38.14 13.70
C GLU A 462 11.03 -37.67 15.11
N ILE A 463 10.09 -37.68 16.07
CA ILE A 463 10.38 -37.27 17.44
C ILE A 463 11.12 -38.37 18.21
N GLU A 464 12.11 -37.96 19.00
CA GLU A 464 12.93 -38.86 19.80
C GLU A 464 13.09 -38.34 21.23
N MET A 465 13.24 -39.26 22.18
CA MET A 465 13.61 -38.91 23.55
C MET A 465 15.12 -39.05 23.70
N VAL A 466 15.79 -37.97 24.08
CA VAL A 466 17.26 -37.90 24.16
C VAL A 466 17.74 -37.63 25.58
N GLY A 467 18.89 -38.22 25.93
CA GLY A 467 19.56 -38.00 27.21
C GLY A 467 20.49 -36.79 27.21
N SER A 468 21.06 -36.47 28.38
CA SER A 468 21.96 -35.31 28.57
C SER A 468 23.18 -35.26 27.63
N SER A 469 23.80 -36.41 27.33
CA SER A 469 24.92 -36.48 26.36
C SER A 469 24.47 -36.07 24.96
N GLN A 470 23.37 -36.64 24.49
CA GLN A 470 22.79 -36.35 23.19
C GLN A 470 22.27 -34.90 23.09
N ILE A 471 21.77 -34.32 24.18
CA ILE A 471 21.42 -32.88 24.23
C ILE A 471 22.67 -32.04 23.91
N THR A 472 23.81 -32.38 24.51
CA THR A 472 25.07 -31.65 24.32
C THR A 472 25.65 -31.90 22.91
N GLU A 473 25.51 -33.11 22.37
CA GLU A 473 25.90 -33.42 20.98
C GLU A 473 25.06 -32.64 19.97
N LEU A 474 23.75 -32.53 20.20
CA LEU A 474 22.87 -31.73 19.38
C LEU A 474 23.21 -30.25 19.56
N GLU A 475 23.07 -29.70 20.76
CA GLU A 475 23.28 -28.27 21.06
C GLU A 475 24.38 -28.10 22.13
N PRO A 476 25.66 -27.84 21.74
CA PRO A 476 26.83 -27.86 22.63
C PRO A 476 26.76 -26.97 23.86
N HIS A 477 26.03 -25.86 23.78
CA HIS A 477 25.87 -24.89 24.87
C HIS A 477 24.62 -25.15 25.72
N CYS A 478 23.76 -26.08 25.31
CA CYS A 478 22.55 -26.46 26.04
C CYS A 478 22.86 -27.48 27.14
N ARG A 479 22.20 -27.33 28.29
CA ARG A 479 22.25 -28.27 29.42
C ARG A 479 20.85 -28.69 29.81
N GLY A 480 20.73 -29.96 30.22
CA GLY A 480 19.48 -30.57 30.68
C GLY A 480 19.68 -32.04 31.01
N LEU A 481 18.72 -32.61 31.73
CA LEU A 481 18.73 -34.01 32.15
C LEU A 481 18.18 -34.93 31.05
N ARG A 482 17.11 -34.48 30.38
CA ARG A 482 16.42 -35.22 29.31
C ARG A 482 15.68 -34.26 28.39
N ALA A 483 15.48 -34.62 27.13
CA ALA A 483 14.73 -33.78 26.20
C ALA A 483 13.93 -34.57 25.15
N ILE A 484 12.89 -33.95 24.60
CA ILE A 484 12.29 -34.39 23.34
C ILE A 484 13.01 -33.67 22.21
N TRP A 485 13.62 -34.42 21.30
CA TRP A 485 14.16 -33.95 20.04
C TRP A 485 13.09 -34.03 18.95
N SER A 486 12.88 -32.93 18.23
CA SER A 486 11.95 -32.82 17.10
C SER A 486 12.69 -32.20 15.90
N PRO A 487 13.27 -33.02 15.01
CA PRO A 487 14.02 -32.53 13.85
C PRO A 487 13.10 -31.86 12.81
N TYR A 488 11.82 -32.23 12.78
CA TYR A 488 10.86 -31.69 11.82
C TYR A 488 10.42 -30.25 12.10
N THR A 489 10.67 -29.74 13.32
CA THR A 489 10.39 -28.34 13.67
C THR A 489 11.32 -27.40 12.88
N GLY A 490 10.79 -26.28 12.39
CA GLY A 490 11.55 -25.34 11.57
C GLY A 490 11.29 -23.89 11.94
N VAL A 491 11.89 -22.99 11.18
CA VAL A 491 11.69 -21.54 11.28
C VAL A 491 11.59 -20.89 9.91
N VAL A 492 10.74 -19.87 9.82
CA VAL A 492 10.41 -19.12 8.60
C VAL A 492 9.96 -17.70 8.97
N ASP A 493 9.98 -16.79 8.00
CA ASP A 493 9.35 -15.48 8.14
C ASP A 493 7.86 -15.56 7.76
N TRP A 494 6.98 -15.64 8.77
CA TRP A 494 5.53 -15.71 8.55
C TRP A 494 4.93 -14.42 7.96
N GLY A 495 5.61 -13.28 8.13
CA GLY A 495 5.22 -12.02 7.48
C GLY A 495 5.41 -12.12 5.97
N LEU A 496 6.57 -12.62 5.54
CA LEU A 496 6.86 -12.89 4.13
C LEU A 496 5.91 -13.93 3.53
N VAL A 497 5.63 -15.04 4.25
CA VAL A 497 4.67 -16.06 3.81
C VAL A 497 3.28 -15.47 3.60
N THR A 498 2.83 -14.61 4.52
CA THR A 498 1.52 -13.95 4.40
C THR A 498 1.46 -13.04 3.17
N LYS A 499 2.54 -12.29 2.88
CA LYS A 499 2.64 -11.46 1.67
C LYS A 499 2.57 -12.31 0.39
N HIS A 500 3.18 -13.49 0.37
CA HIS A 500 3.03 -14.42 -0.75
C HIS A 500 1.62 -15.02 -0.87
N TYR A 501 0.92 -15.30 0.24
CA TYR A 501 -0.50 -15.69 0.16
C TYR A 501 -1.37 -14.58 -0.46
N ALA A 502 -1.12 -13.33 -0.10
CA ALA A 502 -1.79 -12.18 -0.67
C ALA A 502 -1.47 -12.00 -2.16
N GLU A 503 -0.22 -12.20 -2.56
CA GLU A 503 0.21 -12.17 -3.96
C GLU A 503 -0.46 -13.28 -4.78
N ASP A 504 -0.49 -14.52 -4.28
CA ASP A 504 -1.19 -15.63 -4.93
C ASP A 504 -2.68 -15.33 -5.15
N PHE A 505 -3.31 -14.71 -4.16
CA PHE A 505 -4.71 -14.31 -4.24
C PHE A 505 -4.93 -13.22 -5.31
N LYS A 506 -4.09 -12.18 -5.34
CA LYS A 506 -4.11 -11.14 -6.39
C LYS A 506 -3.88 -11.71 -7.79
N GLN A 507 -2.88 -12.56 -7.95
CA GLN A 507 -2.59 -13.24 -9.22
C GLN A 507 -3.75 -14.12 -9.71
N SER A 508 -4.56 -14.62 -8.78
CA SER A 508 -5.76 -15.40 -9.09
C SER A 508 -6.98 -14.52 -9.40
N GLY A 509 -6.84 -13.19 -9.49
CA GLY A 509 -7.92 -12.24 -9.78
C GLY A 509 -8.75 -11.85 -8.55
N GLY A 510 -8.18 -11.95 -7.35
CA GLY A 510 -8.77 -11.43 -6.12
C GLY A 510 -8.32 -9.99 -5.82
N GLU A 511 -9.17 -9.21 -5.17
CA GLU A 511 -8.87 -7.81 -4.87
C GLU A 511 -8.45 -7.62 -3.41
N ILE A 512 -7.40 -6.82 -3.15
CA ILE A 512 -6.98 -6.48 -1.79
C ILE A 512 -7.07 -4.98 -1.60
N ILE A 513 -7.87 -4.55 -0.65
CA ILE A 513 -8.16 -3.15 -0.36
C ILE A 513 -7.62 -2.80 1.03
N CYS A 514 -6.50 -2.08 1.05
CA CYS A 514 -5.86 -1.59 2.28
C CYS A 514 -6.48 -0.26 2.75
N HIS A 515 -6.09 0.24 3.93
CA HIS A 515 -6.61 1.48 4.51
C HIS A 515 -8.14 1.48 4.69
N ARG A 516 -8.75 0.31 4.94
CA ARG A 516 -10.20 0.15 5.07
C ARG A 516 -10.58 -0.53 6.39
N PRO A 517 -10.63 0.22 7.51
CA PRO A 517 -11.16 -0.29 8.76
C PRO A 517 -12.66 -0.59 8.65
N LEU A 518 -13.07 -1.77 9.07
CA LEU A 518 -14.48 -2.13 9.22
C LEU A 518 -15.12 -1.32 10.37
N LYS A 519 -16.17 -0.55 10.07
CA LYS A 519 -16.97 0.19 11.07
C LYS A 519 -18.21 -0.58 11.51
N SER A 520 -18.96 -1.14 10.57
CA SER A 520 -20.15 -1.94 10.87
C SER A 520 -20.55 -2.85 9.72
N ILE A 521 -21.28 -3.92 10.04
CA ILE A 521 -21.93 -4.81 9.07
C ILE A 521 -23.44 -4.63 9.25
N LYS A 522 -24.16 -4.25 8.20
CA LYS A 522 -25.60 -4.01 8.27
C LYS A 522 -26.35 -4.87 7.24
N PRO A 523 -27.57 -5.31 7.56
CA PRO A 523 -28.48 -5.80 6.53
C PRO A 523 -28.77 -4.66 5.53
N PRO A 524 -29.12 -4.98 4.28
CA PRO A 524 -29.49 -3.96 3.31
C PRO A 524 -30.62 -3.09 3.86
N GLY A 525 -30.50 -1.78 3.67
CA GLY A 525 -31.59 -0.84 3.99
C GLY A 525 -32.80 -1.09 3.09
N ILE A 526 -34.00 -0.74 3.56
CA ILE A 526 -35.20 -0.70 2.71
C ILE A 526 -35.08 0.53 1.81
N ASP A 527 -34.21 0.46 0.82
CA ASP A 527 -34.24 1.34 -0.34
C ASP A 527 -34.09 0.52 -1.63
N ARG A 528 -34.76 0.98 -2.68
CA ARG A 528 -35.56 0.16 -3.63
C ARG A 528 -34.87 -0.84 -4.58
N PHE A 529 -33.60 -1.23 -4.44
CA PHE A 529 -32.92 -1.92 -5.55
C PHE A 529 -32.09 -3.19 -5.28
N SER A 530 -32.07 -3.80 -4.09
CA SER A 530 -31.69 -5.23 -3.98
C SER A 530 -31.98 -5.82 -2.60
N THR A 531 -32.71 -6.94 -2.54
CA THR A 531 -32.88 -7.75 -1.33
C THR A 531 -31.74 -8.78 -1.13
N THR A 532 -30.67 -8.73 -1.94
CA THR A 532 -29.75 -9.87 -2.07
C THR A 532 -28.38 -9.66 -1.41
N TYR A 533 -27.91 -8.41 -1.29
CA TYR A 533 -26.57 -8.03 -0.79
C TYR A 533 -26.60 -7.43 0.63
N TYR A 534 -25.45 -7.40 1.30
CA TYR A 534 -25.23 -6.84 2.65
C TYR A 534 -24.19 -5.72 2.59
N ASP A 535 -24.41 -4.71 3.43
CA ASP A 535 -23.58 -3.53 3.45
C ASP A 535 -22.48 -3.69 4.49
N ILE A 536 -21.24 -3.67 4.01
CA ILE A 536 -20.06 -3.46 4.83
C ILE A 536 -19.76 -1.97 4.83
N LEU A 537 -19.97 -1.32 5.98
CA LEU A 537 -19.59 0.07 6.17
C LEU A 537 -18.15 0.16 6.69
N LEU A 538 -17.33 0.92 5.97
CA LEU A 538 -15.93 1.15 6.24
C LEU A 538 -15.71 2.56 6.79
N PHE A 539 -14.48 2.86 7.24
CA PHE A 539 -14.14 4.21 7.69
C PHE A 539 -14.33 5.26 6.58
N LEU A 540 -14.20 4.83 5.33
CA LEU A 540 -14.24 5.58 4.08
C LEU A 540 -15.04 4.75 3.05
N GLY A 541 -16.36 4.64 3.20
CA GLY A 541 -17.23 4.03 2.18
C GLY A 541 -18.11 2.85 2.56
N THR A 542 -18.85 2.39 1.56
CA THR A 542 -19.73 1.21 1.62
C THR A 542 -19.32 0.20 0.56
N ILE A 543 -19.13 -1.05 0.97
CA ILE A 543 -18.94 -2.20 0.06
C ILE A 543 -20.17 -3.09 0.14
N HIS A 544 -20.78 -3.39 -1.00
CA HIS A 544 -21.87 -4.37 -1.07
C HIS A 544 -21.31 -5.78 -1.29
N THR A 545 -21.81 -6.75 -0.51
CA THR A 545 -21.39 -8.14 -0.66
C THR A 545 -22.48 -9.15 -0.32
N ASN A 546 -22.46 -10.32 -0.96
CA ASN A 546 -23.41 -11.40 -0.61
C ASN A 546 -23.04 -12.09 0.71
N PHE A 547 -21.74 -12.25 0.97
CA PHE A 547 -21.21 -13.02 2.10
C PHE A 547 -19.98 -12.35 2.71
N VAL A 548 -19.74 -12.58 4.01
CA VAL A 548 -18.57 -12.06 4.71
C VAL A 548 -17.90 -13.15 5.54
N ILE A 549 -16.58 -13.25 5.42
CA ILE A 549 -15.74 -14.07 6.30
C ILE A 549 -14.82 -13.15 7.07
N THR A 550 -14.81 -13.21 8.40
CA THR A 550 -13.96 -12.33 9.21
C THR A 550 -12.81 -13.09 9.85
N CYS A 551 -11.60 -12.55 9.71
CA CYS A 551 -10.34 -13.07 10.24
C CYS A 551 -9.59 -11.96 11.01
N ALA A 552 -10.32 -11.21 11.84
CA ALA A 552 -9.88 -9.92 12.40
C ALA A 552 -8.88 -10.00 13.59
N GLY A 553 -8.34 -11.17 13.90
CA GLY A 553 -7.27 -11.37 14.90
C GLY A 553 -7.57 -10.69 16.25
N LEU A 554 -6.78 -9.68 16.61
CA LEU A 554 -6.91 -8.89 17.85
C LEU A 554 -8.26 -8.18 18.03
N PHE A 555 -9.09 -8.08 16.98
CA PHE A 555 -10.41 -7.44 17.02
C PHE A 555 -11.55 -8.41 16.71
N SER A 556 -11.30 -9.72 16.71
CA SER A 556 -12.29 -10.74 16.34
C SER A 556 -13.56 -10.71 17.20
N ASP A 557 -13.43 -10.40 18.48
CA ASP A 557 -14.54 -10.21 19.42
C ASP A 557 -15.44 -9.02 19.03
N ARG A 558 -14.83 -7.84 18.82
CA ARG A 558 -15.52 -6.61 18.42
C ARG A 558 -16.17 -6.72 17.05
N VAL A 559 -15.47 -7.31 16.08
CA VAL A 559 -15.98 -7.46 14.71
C VAL A 559 -17.22 -8.35 14.67
N ALA A 560 -17.28 -9.44 15.43
CA ALA A 560 -18.53 -10.21 15.47
C ALA A 560 -19.61 -9.58 16.36
N ALA A 561 -19.25 -8.76 17.36
CA ALA A 561 -20.26 -7.98 18.08
C ALA A 561 -21.01 -7.00 17.13
N MET A 562 -20.34 -6.50 16.07
CA MET A 562 -20.97 -5.64 15.05
C MET A 562 -22.10 -6.34 14.27
N SER A 563 -22.09 -7.67 14.17
CA SER A 563 -23.13 -8.47 13.50
C SER A 563 -24.16 -9.06 14.49
N GLY A 564 -24.14 -8.62 15.75
CA GLY A 564 -25.03 -9.12 16.79
C GLY A 564 -24.58 -10.44 17.42
N CYS A 565 -23.39 -10.97 17.12
CA CYS A 565 -22.87 -12.14 17.82
C CYS A 565 -22.61 -11.82 19.30
N SER A 566 -22.51 -12.88 20.09
CA SER A 566 -21.96 -12.80 21.45
C SER A 566 -20.58 -12.13 21.45
N GLU A 567 -20.30 -11.26 22.42
CA GLU A 567 -18.95 -10.72 22.64
C GLU A 567 -17.95 -11.79 23.11
N PHE A 568 -18.42 -12.99 23.47
CA PHE A 568 -17.61 -14.11 23.91
C PHE A 568 -17.24 -15.06 22.76
N PRO A 569 -16.02 -15.65 22.76
CA PRO A 569 -14.94 -15.35 23.71
C PRO A 569 -14.36 -13.94 23.48
N LYS A 570 -14.02 -13.28 24.58
CA LYS A 570 -13.52 -11.90 24.56
C LYS A 570 -12.01 -11.91 24.37
N ILE A 571 -11.46 -10.98 23.59
CA ILE A 571 -10.03 -10.92 23.32
C ILE A 571 -9.37 -9.99 24.33
N VAL A 572 -8.42 -10.53 25.09
CA VAL A 572 -7.53 -9.76 25.97
C VAL A 572 -6.12 -9.77 25.39
N PRO A 573 -5.48 -8.60 25.20
CA PRO A 573 -4.18 -8.55 24.54
C PRO A 573 -3.04 -8.83 25.51
N PHE A 574 -2.27 -9.88 25.24
CA PHE A 574 -1.03 -10.18 25.97
C PHE A 574 0.18 -9.89 25.10
N ARG A 575 0.98 -8.89 25.48
CA ARG A 575 2.27 -8.62 24.82
C ARG A 575 3.30 -9.65 25.27
N GLY A 576 4.00 -10.20 24.31
CA GLY A 576 5.19 -11.00 24.47
C GLY A 576 6.40 -10.29 23.88
N GLU A 577 7.35 -9.96 24.74
CA GLU A 577 8.59 -9.26 24.40
C GLU A 577 9.73 -10.25 24.22
N TYR A 578 10.51 -10.04 23.17
CA TYR A 578 11.70 -10.82 22.89
C TYR A 578 12.96 -10.01 23.20
N LEU A 579 14.01 -10.71 23.60
CA LEU A 579 15.38 -10.20 23.52
C LEU A 579 16.05 -10.79 22.28
N PHE A 580 17.07 -10.11 21.77
CA PHE A 580 17.97 -10.64 20.75
C PHE A 580 19.32 -10.99 21.36
N LEU A 581 19.93 -12.08 20.89
CA LEU A 581 21.38 -12.27 21.07
C LEU A 581 22.16 -11.30 20.18
N LYS A 582 23.19 -10.70 20.76
CA LYS A 582 24.15 -9.87 20.01
C LYS A 582 24.82 -10.68 18.89
N PRO A 583 25.23 -10.04 17.78
CA PRO A 583 25.82 -10.71 16.63
C PRO A 583 26.92 -11.71 16.98
N GLU A 584 27.87 -11.30 17.82
CA GLU A 584 29.01 -12.09 18.30
C GLU A 584 28.64 -13.31 19.18
N LYS A 585 27.38 -13.43 19.60
CA LYS A 585 26.87 -14.53 20.46
C LYS A 585 25.82 -15.40 19.79
N ARG A 586 25.49 -15.16 18.51
CA ARG A 586 24.48 -15.96 17.79
C ARG A 586 24.84 -17.44 17.68
N ASN A 587 26.13 -17.77 17.65
CA ASN A 587 26.63 -19.15 17.56
C ASN A 587 26.33 -20.00 18.81
N LEU A 588 25.86 -19.38 19.90
CA LEU A 588 25.45 -20.12 21.10
C LEU A 588 24.26 -21.04 20.87
N ILE A 589 23.42 -20.72 19.88
CA ILE A 589 22.14 -21.38 19.65
C ILE A 589 21.99 -21.65 18.16
N SER A 590 21.91 -22.94 17.83
CA SER A 590 21.66 -23.39 16.46
C SER A 590 20.23 -23.90 16.24
N ARG A 591 19.51 -24.24 17.32
CA ARG A 591 18.16 -24.84 17.27
C ARG A 591 17.18 -24.20 18.23
N ASN A 592 15.90 -24.56 18.10
CA ASN A 592 14.90 -24.14 19.08
C ASN A 592 15.10 -24.87 20.41
N ILE A 593 15.21 -24.13 21.52
CA ILE A 593 15.31 -24.70 22.87
C ILE A 593 14.13 -24.21 23.70
N TYR A 594 13.29 -25.13 24.14
CA TYR A 594 12.06 -24.85 24.87
C TYR A 594 12.06 -25.55 26.22
N PRO A 595 11.50 -24.93 27.27
CA PRO A 595 11.25 -25.61 28.52
C PRO A 595 10.13 -26.64 28.40
N VAL A 596 10.10 -27.59 29.34
CA VAL A 596 8.90 -28.40 29.59
C VAL A 596 7.76 -27.46 30.02
N PRO A 597 6.58 -27.52 29.37
CA PRO A 597 5.48 -26.62 29.72
C PRO A 597 4.98 -26.90 31.13
N ASP A 598 4.65 -25.85 31.87
CA ASP A 598 3.87 -26.00 33.10
C ASP A 598 2.42 -26.30 32.72
N PRO A 599 1.80 -27.41 33.18
CA PRO A 599 0.39 -27.68 32.94
C PRO A 599 -0.56 -26.58 33.42
N GLN A 600 -0.15 -25.78 34.40
CA GLN A 600 -0.91 -24.62 34.87
C GLN A 600 -0.80 -23.42 33.91
N PHE A 601 0.26 -23.38 33.08
CA PHE A 601 0.60 -22.30 32.17
C PHE A 601 1.19 -22.81 30.84
N PRO A 602 0.41 -23.56 30.03
CA PRO A 602 0.94 -24.24 28.84
C PRO A 602 1.47 -23.28 27.74
N PHE A 603 1.18 -21.98 27.84
CA PHE A 603 1.58 -20.94 26.89
C PHE A 603 2.79 -20.09 27.32
N LEU A 604 3.32 -20.30 28.53
CA LEU A 604 4.41 -19.52 29.11
C LEU A 604 5.70 -20.34 29.17
N GLY A 605 6.80 -19.72 28.74
CA GLY A 605 8.13 -20.29 28.81
C GLY A 605 9.07 -19.51 27.90
N VAL A 606 10.09 -18.88 28.49
CA VAL A 606 11.13 -18.18 27.74
C VAL A 606 11.93 -19.23 26.98
N HIS A 607 11.93 -19.13 25.65
CA HIS A 607 12.62 -20.06 24.76
C HIS A 607 13.69 -19.36 23.93
N PHE A 608 14.57 -20.16 23.35
CA PHE A 608 15.53 -19.73 22.35
C PHE A 608 15.02 -20.14 20.97
N THR A 609 14.96 -19.19 20.03
CA THR A 609 14.51 -19.45 18.66
C THR A 609 15.44 -18.76 17.66
N PRO A 610 16.26 -19.50 16.91
CA PRO A 610 17.00 -18.94 15.79
C PRO A 610 16.03 -18.53 14.68
N THR A 611 16.25 -17.39 14.03
CA THR A 611 15.43 -16.92 12.91
C THR A 611 16.01 -17.43 11.58
N VAL A 612 15.21 -17.38 10.52
CA VAL A 612 15.68 -17.72 9.18
C VAL A 612 16.85 -16.83 8.74
N TYR A 613 16.90 -15.58 9.21
CA TYR A 613 17.95 -14.60 8.92
C TYR A 613 19.17 -14.70 9.85
N GLY A 614 19.19 -15.67 10.77
CA GLY A 614 20.34 -15.93 11.65
C GLY A 614 20.39 -15.12 12.94
N GLU A 615 19.36 -14.31 13.23
CA GLU A 615 19.19 -13.73 14.57
C GLU A 615 18.73 -14.82 15.55
N VAL A 616 18.84 -14.58 16.86
CA VAL A 616 18.30 -15.51 17.86
C VAL A 616 17.41 -14.72 18.82
N LEU A 617 16.14 -15.11 18.86
CA LEU A 617 15.11 -14.58 19.74
C LEU A 617 15.13 -15.32 21.07
N LEU A 618 15.05 -14.58 22.17
CA LEU A 618 14.94 -15.08 23.53
C LEU A 618 13.63 -14.57 24.13
N GLY A 619 12.67 -15.44 24.40
CA GLY A 619 11.33 -14.99 24.76
C GLY A 619 10.24 -15.95 24.27
N PRO A 620 9.01 -15.45 24.07
CA PRO A 620 8.52 -14.22 24.66
C PRO A 620 8.18 -14.41 26.15
N ASN A 621 8.22 -13.32 26.90
CA ASN A 621 7.48 -13.23 28.17
C ASN A 621 5.96 -13.10 27.90
N ALA A 622 5.13 -12.98 28.93
CA ALA A 622 3.70 -12.73 28.75
C ALA A 622 3.20 -11.68 29.75
N ILE A 623 2.93 -10.47 29.24
CA ILE A 623 2.43 -9.34 30.03
C ILE A 623 1.14 -8.78 29.42
N LEU A 624 0.26 -8.22 30.25
CA LEU A 624 -0.94 -7.54 29.76
C LEU A 624 -0.53 -6.31 28.94
N ALA A 625 -1.01 -6.20 27.70
CA ALA A 625 -0.82 -5.01 26.89
C ALA A 625 -1.89 -3.97 27.23
N PHE A 626 -1.52 -2.68 27.19
CA PHE A 626 -2.44 -1.57 27.52
C PHE A 626 -3.26 -1.08 26.31
N LYS A 627 -3.09 -1.74 25.17
CA LYS A 627 -3.83 -1.56 23.92
C LYS A 627 -3.82 -2.89 23.19
N ARG A 628 -4.87 -3.18 22.39
CA ARG A 628 -4.91 -4.41 21.57
C ARG A 628 -3.70 -4.53 20.64
N GLU A 629 -3.19 -3.40 20.18
CA GLU A 629 -1.99 -3.27 19.35
C GLU A 629 -0.86 -2.60 20.12
N GLY A 630 -0.72 -2.95 21.39
CA GLY A 630 0.23 -2.34 22.31
C GLY A 630 1.60 -2.99 22.26
N TYR A 631 2.38 -2.73 21.20
CA TYR A 631 3.71 -3.32 21.00
C TYR A 631 4.79 -2.74 21.94
N THR A 632 4.56 -1.55 22.50
CA THR A 632 5.44 -0.88 23.47
C THR A 632 4.68 -0.49 24.74
N PHE A 633 5.39 -0.15 25.81
CA PHE A 633 4.74 0.34 27.04
C PHE A 633 4.05 1.70 26.87
N ALA A 634 4.43 2.48 25.85
CA ALA A 634 3.82 3.76 25.55
C ALA A 634 2.46 3.62 24.81
N ASP A 635 2.20 2.45 24.22
CA ASP A 635 0.95 2.19 23.50
C ASP A 635 -0.19 1.90 24.49
N VAL A 636 -0.88 2.98 24.88
CA VAL A 636 -1.97 2.93 25.87
C VAL A 636 -3.29 3.33 25.21
N SER A 637 -4.31 2.50 25.39
CA SER A 637 -5.70 2.81 25.08
C SER A 637 -6.52 2.70 26.36
N LEU A 638 -7.02 3.84 26.86
CA LEU A 638 -7.84 3.87 28.06
C LEU A 638 -9.11 3.01 27.91
N GLY A 639 -9.70 2.98 26.71
CA GLY A 639 -10.85 2.16 26.39
C GLY A 639 -10.55 0.65 26.47
N ASP A 640 -9.46 0.20 25.83
CA ASP A 640 -9.07 -1.22 25.84
C ASP A 640 -8.67 -1.68 27.25
N LEU A 641 -7.98 -0.83 28.00
CA LEU A 641 -7.55 -1.12 29.35
C LEU A 641 -8.74 -1.20 30.30
N PHE A 642 -9.67 -0.23 30.23
CA PHE A 642 -10.89 -0.25 31.03
C PHE A 642 -11.72 -1.50 30.71
N GLU A 643 -11.90 -1.82 29.43
CA GLU A 643 -12.61 -3.03 29.00
C GLU A 643 -11.95 -4.31 29.53
N SER A 644 -10.62 -4.42 29.44
CA SER A 644 -9.87 -5.59 29.92
C SER A 644 -9.97 -5.75 31.44
N LEU A 645 -9.82 -4.65 32.20
CA LEU A 645 -9.85 -4.69 33.66
C LEU A 645 -11.26 -4.88 34.23
N THR A 646 -12.27 -4.33 33.56
CA THR A 646 -13.66 -4.48 33.97
C THR A 646 -14.28 -5.80 33.53
N PHE A 647 -13.68 -6.50 32.57
CA PHE A 647 -14.15 -7.81 32.16
C PHE A 647 -14.01 -8.86 33.29
N SER A 648 -15.14 -9.49 33.65
CA SER A 648 -15.22 -10.48 34.74
C SER A 648 -14.32 -11.71 34.54
N GLY A 649 -14.18 -12.20 33.31
CA GLY A 649 -13.30 -13.33 32.98
C GLY A 649 -11.83 -12.98 33.24
N MET A 650 -11.40 -11.77 32.87
CA MET A 650 -10.04 -11.29 33.15
C MET A 650 -9.79 -11.12 34.65
N ARG A 651 -10.75 -10.57 35.42
CA ARG A 651 -10.61 -10.48 36.88
C ARG A 651 -10.47 -11.86 37.53
N LYS A 652 -11.24 -12.86 37.08
CA LYS A 652 -11.12 -14.25 37.55
C LYS A 652 -9.77 -14.86 37.18
N LEU A 653 -9.28 -14.60 35.96
CA LEU A 653 -7.96 -15.02 35.51
C LEU A 653 -6.86 -14.41 36.39
N MET A 654 -6.94 -13.10 36.66
CA MET A 654 -6.00 -12.37 37.52
C MET A 654 -6.04 -12.84 38.97
N LEU A 655 -7.21 -13.17 39.52
CA LEU A 655 -7.32 -13.76 40.86
C LEU A 655 -6.64 -15.12 40.93
N LYS A 656 -6.72 -15.92 39.86
CA LYS A 656 -6.10 -17.24 39.78
C LYS A 656 -4.58 -17.17 39.53
N TYR A 657 -4.10 -16.16 38.79
CA TYR A 657 -2.75 -16.15 38.21
C TYR A 657 -1.96 -14.84 38.43
N GLY A 658 -2.44 -13.93 39.27
CA GLY A 658 -1.86 -12.59 39.42
C GLY A 658 -0.41 -12.57 39.91
N VAL A 659 -0.02 -13.50 40.79
CA VAL A 659 1.38 -13.64 41.25
C VAL A 659 2.31 -13.94 40.08
N PHE A 660 1.90 -14.81 39.16
CA PHE A 660 2.68 -15.15 37.97
C PHE A 660 2.77 -13.98 37.01
N GLY A 661 1.66 -13.26 36.80
CA GLY A 661 1.65 -12.02 35.99
C GLY A 661 2.63 -10.98 36.52
N MET A 662 2.72 -10.80 37.84
CA MET A 662 3.69 -9.89 38.48
C MET A 662 5.14 -10.35 38.26
N GLN A 663 5.40 -11.66 38.28
CA GLN A 663 6.74 -12.21 38.00
C GLN A 663 7.15 -12.04 36.53
N GLU A 664 6.22 -12.17 35.58
CA GLU A 664 6.46 -11.89 34.16
C GLU A 664 6.72 -10.39 33.94
N PHE A 665 5.94 -9.52 34.60
CA PHE A 665 6.16 -8.07 34.56
C PHE A 665 7.53 -7.68 35.14
N TYR A 666 7.92 -8.26 36.28
CA TYR A 666 9.25 -8.10 36.85
C TYR A 666 10.35 -8.52 35.85
N ARG A 667 10.19 -9.66 35.17
CA ARG A 667 11.14 -10.13 34.15
C ARG A 667 11.17 -9.26 32.90
N SER A 668 10.06 -8.63 32.53
CA SER A 668 9.98 -7.64 31.45
C SER A 668 10.76 -6.36 31.77
N VAL A 669 10.70 -5.88 33.01
CA VAL A 669 11.43 -4.69 33.45
C VAL A 669 12.92 -5.00 33.63
N PHE A 670 13.23 -6.09 34.32
CA PHE A 670 14.60 -6.48 34.67
C PHE A 670 15.13 -7.60 33.76
N VAL A 671 15.83 -7.21 32.70
CA VAL A 671 16.47 -8.13 31.73
C VAL A 671 17.34 -9.18 32.43
N SER A 672 18.03 -8.82 33.51
CA SER A 672 18.84 -9.75 34.31
C SER A 672 18.05 -10.94 34.86
N ALA A 673 16.79 -10.73 35.25
CA ALA A 673 15.92 -11.79 35.74
C ALA A 673 15.49 -12.76 34.63
N GLN A 674 15.22 -12.24 33.43
CA GLN A 674 14.90 -13.07 32.26
C GLN A 674 16.13 -13.89 31.81
N VAL A 675 17.31 -13.28 31.77
CA VAL A 675 18.57 -13.98 31.47
C VAL A 675 18.85 -15.08 32.49
N LYS A 676 18.61 -14.85 33.78
CA LYS A 676 18.78 -15.87 34.83
C LYS A 676 17.89 -17.11 34.61
N GLN A 677 16.69 -16.93 34.06
CA GLN A 677 15.81 -18.05 33.72
C GLN A 677 16.35 -18.84 32.52
N LEU A 678 16.85 -18.14 31.49
CA LEU A 678 17.45 -18.73 30.29
C LEU A 678 18.75 -19.49 30.61
N GLN A 679 19.51 -19.03 31.61
CA GLN A 679 20.74 -19.69 32.09
C GLN A 679 20.53 -21.12 32.61
N LYS A 680 19.29 -21.53 32.94
CA LYS A 680 18.99 -22.93 33.25
C LYS A 680 19.29 -23.87 32.08
N PHE A 681 19.11 -23.38 30.86
CA PHE A 681 19.35 -24.14 29.63
C PHE A 681 20.72 -23.81 29.03
N VAL A 682 21.15 -22.54 29.07
CA VAL A 682 22.42 -22.08 28.49
C VAL A 682 23.22 -21.31 29.55
N PRO A 683 24.00 -21.99 30.39
CA PRO A 683 24.64 -21.38 31.57
C PRO A 683 25.63 -20.26 31.26
N GLU A 684 26.24 -20.28 30.08
CA GLU A 684 27.24 -19.28 29.66
C GLU A 684 26.66 -17.94 29.20
N LEU A 685 25.33 -17.85 29.03
CA LEU A 685 24.64 -16.63 28.63
C LEU A 685 24.81 -15.53 29.68
N LYS A 686 25.22 -14.32 29.26
CA LYS A 686 25.36 -13.15 30.15
C LYS A 686 24.35 -12.06 29.79
N VAL A 687 24.07 -11.17 30.75
CA VAL A 687 23.20 -10.00 30.52
C VAL A 687 23.76 -9.07 29.43
N GLY A 688 25.09 -8.99 29.32
CA GLY A 688 25.76 -8.22 28.28
C GLY A 688 25.65 -8.80 26.87
N ASP A 689 25.17 -10.05 26.72
CA ASP A 689 25.07 -10.74 25.43
C ASP A 689 23.71 -10.49 24.73
N VAL A 690 22.79 -9.81 25.41
CA VAL A 690 21.41 -9.61 24.93
C VAL A 690 21.06 -8.14 24.72
N THR A 691 20.16 -7.87 23.80
CA THR A 691 19.53 -6.56 23.59
C THR A 691 18.00 -6.72 23.57
N ARG A 692 17.24 -5.66 23.88
CA ARG A 692 15.77 -5.71 23.72
C ARG A 692 15.44 -5.87 22.23
N GLY A 693 14.49 -6.74 21.93
CA GLY A 693 14.04 -7.03 20.59
C GLY A 693 12.60 -6.60 20.34
N ARG A 694 12.02 -7.16 19.28
CA ARG A 694 10.62 -6.93 18.90
C ARG A 694 9.66 -7.50 19.95
N ALA A 695 8.42 -7.03 19.90
CA ALA A 695 7.32 -7.60 20.67
C ALA A 695 6.18 -8.03 19.74
N GLY A 696 5.44 -9.06 20.15
CA GLY A 696 4.17 -9.44 19.52
C GLY A 696 3.05 -9.38 20.53
N VAL A 697 1.82 -9.13 20.07
CA VAL A 697 0.64 -9.15 20.94
C VAL A 697 -0.22 -10.35 20.57
N ARG A 698 -0.49 -11.20 21.55
CA ARG A 698 -1.36 -12.37 21.42
C ARG A 698 -2.81 -11.96 21.70
N ALA A 699 -3.70 -12.27 20.76
CA ALA A 699 -5.14 -12.22 20.96
C ALA A 699 -5.58 -13.39 21.85
N GLN A 700 -5.54 -13.22 23.18
CA GLN A 700 -5.94 -14.28 24.10
C GLN A 700 -7.46 -14.30 24.23
N ALA A 701 -8.10 -15.32 23.68
CA ALA A 701 -9.53 -15.55 23.83
C ALA A 701 -9.85 -16.10 25.23
N ILE A 702 -10.74 -15.41 25.95
CA ILE A 702 -11.14 -15.72 27.32
C ILE A 702 -12.66 -15.77 27.43
N ASP A 703 -13.19 -16.81 28.07
CA ASP A 703 -14.62 -16.94 28.32
C ASP A 703 -15.08 -16.11 29.55
N ARG A 704 -16.40 -16.05 29.78
CA ARG A 704 -16.99 -15.34 30.94
C ARG A 704 -16.53 -15.86 32.32
N ASN A 705 -15.93 -17.05 32.38
CA ASN A 705 -15.47 -17.70 33.59
C ASN A 705 -13.96 -17.50 33.82
N GLY A 706 -13.24 -16.88 32.88
CA GLY A 706 -11.81 -16.71 32.94
C GLY A 706 -11.03 -17.93 32.47
N ALA A 707 -11.67 -18.88 31.79
CA ALA A 707 -10.99 -19.98 31.11
C ALA A 707 -10.45 -19.49 29.76
N LEU A 708 -9.23 -19.92 29.44
CA LEU A 708 -8.61 -19.66 28.15
C LEU A 708 -9.26 -20.56 27.11
N VAL A 709 -9.65 -19.98 25.98
CA VAL A 709 -10.20 -20.77 24.88
C VAL A 709 -9.06 -21.36 24.06
N ASP A 710 -8.88 -22.67 24.24
CA ASP A 710 -7.72 -23.38 23.73
C ASP A 710 -7.89 -23.90 22.30
N ASP A 711 -9.08 -24.01 21.72
CA ASP A 711 -9.25 -24.49 20.34
C ASP A 711 -9.77 -23.39 19.40
N PHE A 712 -9.79 -23.67 18.09
CA PHE A 712 -10.32 -22.73 17.10
C PHE A 712 -11.82 -22.52 17.32
N VAL A 713 -12.26 -21.26 17.23
CA VAL A 713 -13.68 -20.88 17.40
C VAL A 713 -14.19 -20.26 16.11
N PHE A 714 -15.30 -20.81 15.61
CA PHE A 714 -16.07 -20.29 14.49
C PHE A 714 -17.45 -19.92 15.00
N ASP A 715 -17.87 -18.68 14.76
CA ASP A 715 -19.19 -18.18 15.15
C ASP A 715 -19.91 -17.59 13.94
N ASP A 716 -21.24 -17.54 14.06
CA ASP A 716 -22.15 -17.00 13.07
C ASP A 716 -22.86 -15.76 13.61
N GLY A 717 -23.27 -14.85 12.71
CA GLY A 717 -24.13 -13.71 13.04
C GLY A 717 -25.44 -14.09 13.73
N GLN A 718 -26.23 -13.11 14.18
CA GLN A 718 -27.61 -13.34 14.60
C GLN A 718 -28.61 -12.81 13.57
N GLY A 719 -29.84 -13.34 13.57
CA GLY A 719 -30.91 -12.92 12.66
C GLY A 719 -30.59 -13.18 11.19
N ASP A 720 -31.03 -12.28 10.31
CA ASP A 720 -30.86 -12.43 8.85
C ASP A 720 -29.38 -12.41 8.40
N LEU A 721 -28.47 -11.92 9.24
CA LEU A 721 -27.03 -11.93 8.98
C LEU A 721 -26.40 -13.32 9.19
N ALA A 722 -27.00 -14.18 10.03
CA ALA A 722 -26.41 -15.44 10.47
C ALA A 722 -26.08 -16.39 9.31
N ALA A 723 -26.91 -16.41 8.27
CA ALA A 723 -26.74 -17.29 7.11
C ALA A 723 -25.57 -16.88 6.20
N ARG A 724 -25.07 -15.64 6.33
CA ARG A 724 -24.14 -15.02 5.37
C ARG A 724 -22.83 -14.54 5.97
N LEU A 725 -22.66 -14.75 7.26
CA LEU A 725 -21.44 -14.42 8.00
C LEU A 725 -20.77 -15.69 8.52
N LEU A 726 -19.45 -15.70 8.46
CA LEU A 726 -18.59 -16.67 9.14
C LEU A 726 -17.46 -15.94 9.86
N HIS A 727 -17.40 -16.05 11.19
CA HIS A 727 -16.38 -15.40 11.99
C HIS A 727 -15.32 -16.40 12.46
N VAL A 728 -14.05 -16.12 12.16
CA VAL A 728 -12.90 -16.80 12.78
C VAL A 728 -12.52 -16.04 14.05
N ARG A 729 -12.94 -16.58 15.20
CA ARG A 729 -12.96 -15.85 16.48
C ARG A 729 -11.70 -16.07 17.29
N ASN A 730 -11.07 -17.24 17.16
CA ASN A 730 -9.85 -17.59 17.87
C ASN A 730 -8.95 -18.43 16.96
N ALA A 731 -7.77 -17.91 16.63
CA ALA A 731 -6.72 -18.65 15.90
C ALA A 731 -5.32 -18.36 16.47
N PRO A 732 -5.06 -18.74 17.74
CA PRO A 732 -3.79 -18.48 18.40
C PRO A 732 -2.73 -19.48 17.91
N SER A 733 -1.50 -19.40 18.43
CA SER A 733 -0.44 -20.37 18.12
C SER A 733 -0.96 -21.82 18.28
N PRO A 734 -0.75 -22.70 17.28
CA PRO A 734 0.11 -22.61 16.09
C PRO A 734 -0.56 -22.08 14.81
N GLY A 735 -1.47 -21.10 14.89
CA GLY A 735 -2.28 -20.62 13.76
C GLY A 735 -1.49 -20.28 12.49
N ALA A 736 -0.24 -19.81 12.59
CA ALA A 736 0.59 -19.56 11.42
C ALA A 736 1.05 -20.85 10.70
N THR A 737 1.53 -21.84 11.47
CA THR A 737 1.88 -23.18 10.94
C THR A 737 0.65 -23.88 10.36
N SER A 738 -0.50 -23.73 11.02
CA SER A 738 -1.77 -24.32 10.59
C SER A 738 -2.52 -23.51 9.54
N SER A 739 -1.96 -22.41 9.03
CA SER A 739 -2.73 -21.41 8.26
C SER A 739 -3.42 -21.97 7.03
N LEU A 740 -2.73 -22.79 6.23
CA LEU A 740 -3.32 -23.47 5.06
C LEU A 740 -4.38 -24.51 5.44
N ALA A 741 -4.17 -25.28 6.50
CA ALA A 741 -5.14 -26.28 6.97
C ALA A 741 -6.40 -25.60 7.56
N ILE A 742 -6.21 -24.52 8.32
CA ILE A 742 -7.31 -23.66 8.80
C ILE A 742 -8.07 -23.07 7.62
N ALA A 743 -7.37 -22.55 6.60
CA ALA A 743 -8.01 -21.98 5.43
C ALA A 743 -8.88 -23.00 4.68
N LYS A 744 -8.42 -24.25 4.49
CA LYS A 744 -9.26 -25.33 3.92
C LYS A 744 -10.55 -25.51 4.72
N MET A 745 -10.44 -25.67 6.03
CA MET A 745 -11.60 -25.88 6.91
C MET A 745 -12.56 -24.67 6.91
N VAL A 746 -12.02 -23.44 6.95
CA VAL A 746 -12.84 -22.20 6.88
C VAL A 746 -13.57 -22.12 5.55
N VAL A 747 -12.89 -22.41 4.44
CA VAL A 747 -13.49 -22.39 3.11
C VAL A 747 -14.52 -23.49 2.94
N GLU A 748 -14.26 -24.71 3.39
CA GLU A 748 -15.26 -25.80 3.38
C GLU A 748 -16.52 -25.41 4.16
N ASN A 749 -16.36 -24.82 5.34
CA ASN A 749 -17.48 -24.30 6.12
C ASN A 749 -18.22 -23.19 5.38
N ALA A 750 -17.50 -22.25 4.77
CA ALA A 750 -18.10 -21.16 3.99
C ALA A 750 -18.85 -21.68 2.76
N LEU A 751 -18.28 -22.60 1.99
CA LEU A 751 -18.91 -23.20 0.80
C LEU A 751 -20.21 -23.93 1.17
N ASN A 752 -20.19 -24.74 2.23
CA ASN A 752 -21.37 -25.45 2.70
C ASN A 752 -22.47 -24.51 3.20
N LYS A 753 -22.07 -23.48 3.95
CA LYS A 753 -22.98 -22.54 4.58
C LYS A 753 -23.62 -21.59 3.57
N PHE A 754 -22.80 -20.99 2.71
CA PHE A 754 -23.19 -19.98 1.73
C PHE A 754 -23.75 -20.60 0.44
N LYS A 755 -23.55 -21.92 0.24
CA LYS A 755 -23.96 -22.66 -0.97
C LYS A 755 -23.29 -22.12 -2.24
N LEU A 756 -21.97 -21.91 -2.15
CA LEU A 756 -21.09 -21.34 -3.19
C LEU A 756 -20.47 -22.37 -4.15
#